data_AF-A0A956MAX6-F1
#
_entry.id   AF-A0A956MAX6-F1
#
_cell.length_a   1.000
_cell.length_b   1.000
_cell.length_c   1.000
_cell.angle_alpha   90.00
_cell.angle_beta   90.00
_cell.angle_gamma   90.00
#
_symmetry.space_group_name_H-M   'P 1'
#
loop_
_entity.id
_entity.type
_entity.pdbx_description
1 polymer ?
#
loop_
_entity_poly.entity_id
_entity_poly.type
_entity_poly.pdbx_seq_one_letter_code
_entity_poly.pdbx_strand_id
1 'polypeptide(L)'
;MTSIKNRTIFVFIFTVALSLYNCSKNASLDDANQSFYKFEYNKSQNSIRKILKQHPSNSDALELLLRIHFLTSDTSAFDSLKQTLLSTNIDKGYLIIGKCYFEVGNFDSALVYLKNASSHEQDDLLNRSQQGLLITQLADSASHLLGRRNYRAALPILLQTDSLWQEIHHTQNQAISLQQIAFVSTILGDTLLSNESIIQSQTLANQTGNEEIQCRIDQTLGVIEDMKGDRKEAVQYFKKARDRGLRIGSPHGIRAAANYAGTLLSMGELENAEAAFMKLLDEKQNLSPGLLNLVYYKLGLVNLLMHNVEKSEKCYQKALALSVERQDLALKNASLTGLGDLSLSLNQFEKAEKYKLEVINLSREIGNQRNLASSLRSYALLLSYIGRHRQALEIAQEAIPIAEKVGAVDIARDIHSQIAISYQKLGDFKKAAELYLDLLKGKDGSEDFEEFASNYHGLATCYTNDISIQFSIKEYEKVVNQAIERKLNYEGNKMKFDLGTAYAVNREFHKALTTYNEVLEYAVSQNITELEAHCYEGKGDVYFEMKDLEKSLNAYSTSIGKQEEIAFSLKSGLNRSSYFDALRSTTEKQIYVALENQDLMTAFEYTEKAKARTFISFLSLGNIKIAQSPAFHEVRKAQDLQIEFQNRYDEYSRSDNNESKHHSTLKKQYIKAKQKYETQLHLMADTKPSASMLFTTKNVISINILQTLLPEKTLLLSYTFLQDSTIALFSISKNSYSCQRIKYPLKQLRTDVRVLKTALSHHPNKNTVNDWDVEAHRVGAIILDPLLELMGNKDVETLIIIPDDCLYDMPFQVLYFKDDLMFKQFNIVNMPSASVLKFISASRSIPTEINSILAIGYSGDKAPMTESEVNMVKTTYNITSNVFVGEEATMSNFFKNAKDVALIHIAAIGVSSEYNPLNYFLQLAPDSSKKTGHLSTADIFGLDLTAKHPIVVLNGCDTGTGKRYQAGISKGGEVLSLQRAFLFAGASAVISTYWQINDAASAEFMGFFHRLLHSGIHPSFALQKTQEHMYHSKKYQHPYYWAPYIITSSFGNEQISWKDL
;
A
#
# COMPACT_ATOMS: atom_id res chain seq x y z
N MET A 1 -70.88 12.05 36.74
CA MET A 1 -70.39 11.26 35.57
C MET A 1 -69.30 12.08 34.88
N THR A 2 -68.16 12.21 35.56
CA THR A 2 -67.35 13.45 35.52
C THR A 2 -65.84 13.22 35.47
N SER A 3 -65.28 12.04 35.17
CA SER A 3 -63.80 11.92 35.21
C SER A 3 -63.09 10.97 34.24
N ILE A 4 -63.77 10.24 33.33
CA ILE A 4 -63.06 9.22 32.51
C ILE A 4 -63.15 9.43 30.98
N LYS A 5 -63.96 10.35 30.44
CA LYS A 5 -64.11 10.54 28.97
C LYS A 5 -63.26 11.66 28.31
N ASN A 6 -62.48 12.45 29.04
CA ASN A 6 -61.82 13.64 28.46
C ASN A 6 -60.41 13.40 27.87
N ARG A 7 -59.53 12.61 28.49
CA ARG A 7 -58.13 12.49 28.03
C ARG A 7 -57.99 11.98 26.59
N THR A 8 -58.78 10.98 26.19
CA THR A 8 -58.74 10.40 24.83
C THR A 8 -59.20 11.39 23.77
N ILE A 9 -60.22 12.22 24.08
CA ILE A 9 -60.73 13.25 23.19
C ILE A 9 -59.69 14.38 23.03
N PHE A 10 -59.04 14.80 24.13
CA PHE A 10 -57.99 15.82 24.08
C PHE A 10 -56.73 15.36 23.36
N VAL A 11 -56.28 14.12 23.57
CA VAL A 11 -55.15 13.52 22.82
C VAL A 11 -55.51 13.40 21.33
N PHE A 12 -56.74 12.98 21.00
CA PHE A 12 -57.19 12.92 19.61
C PHE A 12 -57.22 14.30 18.94
N ILE A 13 -57.74 15.33 19.63
CA ILE A 13 -57.75 16.71 19.14
C ILE A 13 -56.32 17.26 18.95
N PHE A 14 -55.38 16.94 19.85
CA PHE A 14 -53.98 17.36 19.73
C PHE A 14 -53.26 16.70 18.55
N THR A 15 -53.39 15.37 18.41
CA THR A 15 -52.77 14.62 17.31
C THR A 15 -53.34 15.05 15.95
N VAL A 16 -54.65 15.32 15.89
CA VAL A 16 -55.31 15.85 14.69
C VAL A 16 -54.85 17.28 14.41
N ALA A 17 -54.79 18.18 15.39
CA ALA A 17 -54.33 19.55 15.18
C ALA A 17 -52.85 19.61 14.71
N LEU A 18 -51.98 18.74 15.24
CA LEU A 18 -50.56 18.71 14.88
C LEU A 18 -50.33 18.13 13.48
N SER A 19 -51.06 17.08 13.10
CA SER A 19 -51.03 16.51 11.75
C SER A 19 -51.57 17.48 10.71
N LEU A 20 -52.67 18.19 11.02
CA LEU A 20 -53.20 19.26 10.16
C LEU A 20 -52.20 20.42 9.98
N TYR A 21 -51.47 20.81 11.03
CA TYR A 21 -50.44 21.84 10.94
C TYR A 21 -49.24 21.42 10.07
N ASN A 22 -48.72 20.21 10.28
CA ASN A 22 -47.60 19.70 9.48
C ASN A 22 -48.00 19.51 8.01
N CYS A 23 -49.23 19.07 7.72
CA CYS A 23 -49.76 19.03 6.35
C CYS A 23 -49.89 20.44 5.76
N SER A 24 -50.29 21.46 6.54
CA SER A 24 -50.38 22.84 6.05
C SER A 24 -49.02 23.47 5.69
N LYS A 25 -47.91 22.93 6.20
CA LYS A 25 -46.53 23.39 5.90
C LYS A 25 -45.79 22.53 4.87
N ASN A 26 -46.39 21.45 4.39
CA ASN A 26 -45.73 20.56 3.45
C ASN A 26 -45.77 21.15 2.03
N ALA A 27 -44.59 21.52 1.52
CA ALA A 27 -44.43 22.16 0.21
C ALA A 27 -44.84 21.29 -0.99
N SER A 28 -45.11 20.00 -0.76
CA SER A 28 -45.56 19.05 -1.80
C SER A 28 -47.07 18.97 -1.98
N LEU A 29 -47.88 19.70 -1.19
CA LEU A 29 -49.34 19.74 -1.29
C LEU A 29 -49.81 20.99 -2.06
N ASP A 30 -50.91 20.89 -2.79
CA ASP A 30 -51.50 22.03 -3.50
C ASP A 30 -52.10 23.09 -2.56
N ASP A 31 -52.25 24.33 -3.07
CA ASP A 31 -52.70 25.49 -2.29
C ASP A 31 -54.11 25.31 -1.70
N ALA A 32 -54.97 24.53 -2.36
CA ALA A 32 -56.34 24.26 -1.89
C ALA A 32 -56.33 23.35 -0.65
N ASN A 33 -55.50 22.30 -0.65
CA ASN A 33 -55.34 21.40 0.48
C ASN A 33 -54.60 22.08 1.64
N GLN A 34 -53.56 22.88 1.37
CA GLN A 34 -52.90 23.68 2.41
C GLN A 34 -53.89 24.65 3.09
N SER A 35 -54.75 25.32 2.30
CA SER A 35 -55.79 26.22 2.82
C SER A 35 -56.85 25.49 3.64
N PHE A 36 -57.28 24.30 3.22
CA PHE A 36 -58.21 23.45 3.97
C PHE A 36 -57.63 23.01 5.31
N TYR A 37 -56.39 22.53 5.33
CA TYR A 37 -55.72 22.11 6.57
C TYR A 37 -55.48 23.29 7.53
N LYS A 38 -55.16 24.47 7.00
CA LYS A 38 -55.06 25.71 7.79
C LYS A 38 -56.41 26.15 8.38
N PHE A 39 -57.51 25.97 7.65
CA PHE A 39 -58.86 26.24 8.13
C PHE A 39 -59.29 25.31 9.28
N GLU A 40 -59.11 23.99 9.12
CA GLU A 40 -59.46 23.02 10.17
C GLU A 40 -58.55 23.16 11.41
N TYR A 41 -57.27 23.49 11.23
CA TYR A 41 -56.37 23.86 12.33
C TYR A 41 -56.89 25.07 13.15
N ASN A 42 -57.29 26.15 12.48
CA ASN A 42 -57.84 27.35 13.15
C ASN A 42 -59.15 27.06 13.89
N LYS A 43 -59.98 26.16 13.35
CA LYS A 43 -61.22 25.70 13.97
C LYS A 43 -60.97 24.89 15.25
N SER A 44 -59.93 24.05 15.27
CA SER A 44 -59.48 23.35 16.49
C SER A 44 -59.01 24.32 17.57
N GLN A 45 -58.20 25.34 17.22
CA GLN A 45 -57.79 26.38 18.17
C GLN A 45 -58.99 27.15 18.76
N ASN A 46 -59.94 27.55 17.91
CA ASN A 46 -61.13 28.29 18.34
C ASN A 46 -62.04 27.46 19.26
N SER A 47 -62.11 26.15 19.05
CA SER A 47 -62.87 25.24 19.91
C SER A 47 -62.27 25.15 21.31
N ILE A 48 -60.94 25.05 21.42
CA ILE A 48 -60.24 25.04 22.70
C ILE A 48 -60.38 26.41 23.41
N ARG A 49 -60.28 27.52 22.68
CA ARG A 49 -60.54 28.88 23.22
C ARG A 49 -61.97 29.05 23.75
N LYS A 50 -62.97 28.42 23.12
CA LYS A 50 -64.36 28.44 23.58
C LYS A 50 -64.53 27.68 24.90
N ILE A 51 -63.82 26.56 25.07
CA ILE A 51 -63.77 25.81 26.33
C ILE A 51 -63.11 26.67 27.43
N LEU A 52 -62.00 27.36 27.12
CA LEU A 52 -61.32 28.25 28.07
C LEU A 52 -62.16 29.48 28.45
N LYS A 53 -63.03 29.98 27.57
CA LYS A 53 -63.99 31.05 27.93
C LYS A 53 -65.05 30.60 28.95
N GLN A 54 -65.44 29.32 28.91
CA GLN A 54 -66.45 28.76 29.83
C GLN A 54 -65.81 28.24 31.13
N HIS A 55 -64.57 27.74 31.04
CA HIS A 55 -63.79 27.22 32.16
C HIS A 55 -62.34 27.75 32.08
N PRO A 56 -62.08 28.97 32.57
CA PRO A 56 -60.78 29.64 32.46
C PRO A 56 -59.63 28.89 33.14
N SER A 57 -59.93 28.07 34.14
CA SER A 57 -58.98 27.27 34.91
C SER A 57 -58.81 25.83 34.40
N ASN A 58 -59.31 25.49 33.20
CA ASN A 58 -59.17 24.14 32.65
C ASN A 58 -57.73 23.87 32.17
N SER A 59 -56.94 23.23 33.04
CA SER A 59 -55.52 22.95 32.81
C SER A 59 -55.21 22.11 31.56
N ASP A 60 -56.08 21.18 31.16
CA ASP A 60 -55.85 20.33 29.97
C ASP A 60 -56.10 21.11 28.67
N ALA A 61 -57.06 22.05 28.67
CA ALA A 61 -57.30 22.95 27.55
C ALA A 61 -56.20 24.01 27.40
N LEU A 62 -55.66 24.52 28.52
CA LEU A 62 -54.49 25.41 28.53
C LEU A 62 -53.24 24.69 28.03
N GLU A 63 -53.00 23.43 28.44
CA GLU A 63 -51.89 22.61 27.96
C GLU A 63 -51.92 22.43 26.43
N LEU A 64 -53.08 22.05 25.88
CA LEU A 64 -53.23 21.82 24.45
C LEU A 64 -52.94 23.10 23.65
N LEU A 65 -53.47 24.24 24.09
CA LEU A 65 -53.30 25.52 23.40
C LEU A 65 -51.84 26.00 23.47
N LEU A 66 -51.18 25.83 24.62
CA LEU A 66 -49.78 26.19 24.83
C LEU A 66 -48.84 25.36 23.95
N ARG A 67 -49.03 24.04 23.88
CA ARG A 67 -48.27 23.15 22.97
C ARG A 67 -48.46 23.53 21.49
N ILE A 68 -49.70 23.86 21.10
CA ILE A 68 -50.02 24.28 19.73
C ILE A 68 -49.35 25.61 19.38
N HIS A 69 -49.41 26.63 20.25
CA HIS A 69 -48.76 27.93 19.99
C HIS A 69 -47.23 27.85 20.02
N PHE A 70 -46.66 26.96 20.84
CA PHE A 70 -45.22 26.74 20.91
C PHE A 70 -44.65 26.07 19.64
N LEU A 71 -45.33 25.05 19.13
CA LEU A 71 -44.93 24.34 17.89
C LEU A 71 -45.15 25.20 16.62
N THR A 72 -45.96 26.25 16.71
CA THR A 72 -46.23 27.17 15.59
C THR A 72 -45.41 28.46 15.61
N SER A 73 -44.53 28.60 16.60
CA SER A 73 -43.62 29.75 16.78
C SER A 73 -44.32 31.09 17.04
N ASP A 74 -45.57 31.07 17.55
CA ASP A 74 -46.28 32.27 17.99
C ASP A 74 -45.88 32.61 19.43
N THR A 75 -44.78 33.35 19.56
CA THR A 75 -44.16 33.70 20.85
C THR A 75 -45.07 34.56 21.73
N SER A 76 -45.87 35.44 21.12
CA SER A 76 -46.76 36.37 21.85
C SER A 76 -47.90 35.65 22.56
N ALA A 77 -48.52 34.68 21.89
CA ALA A 77 -49.59 33.86 22.46
C ALA A 77 -49.01 32.86 23.48
N PHE A 78 -47.81 32.32 23.23
CA PHE A 78 -47.13 31.42 24.15
C PHE A 78 -46.85 32.07 25.51
N ASP A 79 -46.31 33.29 25.54
CA ASP A 79 -45.98 33.96 26.81
C ASP A 79 -47.23 34.34 27.63
N SER A 80 -48.33 34.72 26.97
CA SER A 80 -49.61 34.99 27.64
C SER A 80 -50.25 33.73 28.22
N LEU A 81 -50.23 32.62 27.47
CA LEU A 81 -50.73 31.32 27.93
C LEU A 81 -49.85 30.73 29.03
N LYS A 82 -48.53 30.94 28.96
CA LYS A 82 -47.55 30.55 29.97
C LYS A 82 -47.83 31.22 31.32
N GLN A 83 -48.08 32.53 31.32
CA GLN A 83 -48.47 33.26 32.53
C GLN A 83 -49.82 32.76 33.08
N THR A 84 -50.79 32.51 32.20
CA THR A 84 -52.11 32.00 32.58
C THR A 84 -52.02 30.61 33.20
N LEU A 85 -51.26 29.70 32.59
CA LEU A 85 -51.07 28.33 33.09
C LEU A 85 -50.39 28.32 34.46
N LEU A 86 -49.30 29.09 34.61
CA LEU A 86 -48.61 29.25 35.90
C LEU A 86 -49.52 29.86 36.98
N SER A 87 -50.45 30.76 36.62
CA SER A 87 -51.40 31.34 37.60
C SER A 87 -52.51 30.37 38.04
N THR A 88 -52.81 29.34 37.23
CA THR A 88 -53.91 28.39 37.50
C THR A 88 -53.49 27.13 38.25
N ASN A 89 -52.31 26.60 37.96
CA ASN A 89 -51.71 25.49 38.67
C ASN A 89 -50.19 25.58 38.45
N ILE A 90 -49.48 26.11 39.45
CA ILE A 90 -48.05 26.43 39.37
C ILE A 90 -47.23 25.18 39.02
N ASP A 91 -47.49 24.07 39.71
CA ASP A 91 -46.71 22.82 39.59
C ASP A 91 -46.93 22.13 38.25
N LYS A 92 -48.19 21.94 37.86
CA LYS A 92 -48.55 21.38 36.54
C LYS A 92 -48.11 22.33 35.42
N GLY A 93 -48.12 23.64 35.66
CA GLY A 93 -47.69 24.65 34.69
C GLY A 93 -46.19 24.60 34.40
N TYR A 94 -45.35 24.60 35.42
CA TYR A 94 -43.90 24.44 35.29
C TYR A 94 -43.53 23.13 34.56
N LEU A 95 -44.21 22.04 34.89
CA LEU A 95 -44.03 20.73 34.24
C LEU A 95 -44.35 20.77 32.74
N ILE A 96 -45.51 21.32 32.35
CA ILE A 96 -45.94 21.40 30.95
C ILE A 96 -45.02 22.30 30.13
N ILE A 97 -44.60 23.44 30.70
CA ILE A 97 -43.71 24.39 30.03
C ILE A 97 -42.32 23.78 29.83
N GLY A 98 -41.79 23.09 30.85
CA GLY A 98 -40.55 22.33 30.75
C GLY A 98 -40.59 21.30 29.63
N LYS A 99 -41.70 20.56 29.50
CA LYS A 99 -41.92 19.59 28.42
C LYS A 99 -41.97 20.24 27.03
N CYS A 100 -42.58 21.41 26.89
CA CYS A 100 -42.61 22.13 25.61
C CYS A 100 -41.18 22.51 25.18
N TYR A 101 -40.40 23.16 26.05
CA TYR A 101 -39.01 23.52 25.75
C TYR A 101 -38.12 22.29 25.47
N PHE A 102 -38.41 21.16 26.12
CA PHE A 102 -37.73 19.89 25.86
C PHE A 102 -38.02 19.33 24.45
N GLU A 103 -39.28 19.31 24.01
CA GLU A 103 -39.70 18.81 22.69
C GLU A 103 -39.08 19.61 21.52
N VAL A 104 -38.72 20.88 21.73
CA VAL A 104 -38.10 21.76 20.71
C VAL A 104 -36.57 21.84 20.84
N GLY A 105 -35.98 21.18 21.83
CA GLY A 105 -34.53 21.10 22.01
C GLY A 105 -33.88 22.32 22.67
N ASN A 106 -34.65 23.18 23.34
CA ASN A 106 -34.13 24.27 24.18
C ASN A 106 -33.98 23.77 25.62
N PHE A 107 -32.90 23.02 25.83
CA PHE A 107 -32.69 22.24 27.05
C PHE A 107 -32.40 23.08 28.29
N ASP A 108 -31.75 24.24 28.14
CA ASP A 108 -31.47 25.14 29.26
C ASP A 108 -32.76 25.71 29.86
N SER A 109 -33.69 26.11 28.98
CA SER A 109 -35.00 26.57 29.42
C SER A 109 -35.81 25.42 30.01
N ALA A 110 -35.82 24.25 29.36
CA ALA A 110 -36.49 23.07 29.88
C ALA A 110 -36.03 22.71 31.31
N LEU A 111 -34.72 22.77 31.56
CA LEU A 111 -34.09 22.55 32.86
C LEU A 111 -34.57 23.54 33.92
N VAL A 112 -34.66 24.84 33.59
CA VAL A 112 -35.13 25.87 34.54
C VAL A 112 -36.59 25.59 34.96
N TYR A 113 -37.47 25.31 34.00
CA TYR A 113 -38.89 25.06 34.32
C TYR A 113 -39.10 23.71 35.03
N LEU A 114 -38.34 22.66 34.68
CA LEU A 114 -38.40 21.37 35.38
C LEU A 114 -37.84 21.45 36.81
N LYS A 115 -36.80 22.27 37.06
CA LYS A 115 -36.31 22.56 38.42
C LYS A 115 -37.34 23.33 39.25
N ASN A 116 -37.99 24.33 38.66
CA ASN A 116 -39.02 25.08 39.37
C ASN A 116 -40.27 24.25 39.68
N ALA A 117 -40.60 23.26 38.84
CA ALA A 117 -41.63 22.27 39.15
C ALA A 117 -41.29 21.48 40.42
N SER A 118 -40.02 21.11 40.63
CA SER A 118 -39.57 20.34 41.80
C SER A 118 -39.53 21.14 43.11
N SER A 119 -39.41 22.46 43.07
CA SER A 119 -39.26 23.30 44.27
C SER A 119 -40.57 23.72 44.95
N HIS A 120 -41.72 23.52 44.29
CA HIS A 120 -43.02 23.98 44.78
C HIS A 120 -43.90 22.86 45.42
N GLU A 121 -43.48 21.60 45.38
CA GLU A 121 -44.24 20.43 45.90
C GLU A 121 -44.07 20.21 47.42
N GLN A 122 -44.79 20.97 48.26
CA GLN A 122 -44.79 20.76 49.73
C GLN A 122 -46.03 20.11 50.36
N ASP A 123 -47.09 19.72 49.62
CA ASP A 123 -48.31 19.15 50.25
C ASP A 123 -48.89 17.85 49.63
N ASP A 124 -48.97 16.84 50.51
CA ASP A 124 -49.82 15.65 50.64
C ASP A 124 -50.10 14.63 49.49
N LEU A 125 -50.38 13.39 49.94
CA LEU A 125 -50.50 12.06 49.30
C LEU A 125 -50.93 11.90 47.81
N LEU A 126 -51.51 12.90 47.13
CA LEU A 126 -51.68 12.90 45.67
C LEU A 126 -50.34 13.06 44.91
N ASN A 127 -49.31 13.58 45.60
CA ASN A 127 -48.00 13.97 45.07
C ASN A 127 -47.11 12.83 44.57
N ARG A 128 -47.21 11.59 45.09
CA ARG A 128 -46.31 10.49 44.67
C ARG A 128 -46.44 10.14 43.18
N SER A 129 -47.62 10.33 42.59
CA SER A 129 -47.86 10.07 41.16
C SER A 129 -47.28 11.16 40.25
N GLN A 130 -47.26 12.42 40.72
CA GLN A 130 -46.69 13.55 39.99
C GLN A 130 -45.16 13.59 40.16
N GLN A 131 -44.66 13.30 41.36
CA GLN A 131 -43.24 13.08 41.64
C GLN A 131 -42.67 11.94 40.80
N GLY A 132 -43.32 10.77 40.75
CA GLY A 132 -42.88 9.66 39.91
C GLY A 132 -42.85 10.00 38.41
N LEU A 133 -43.79 10.84 37.94
CA LEU A 133 -43.81 11.31 36.56
C LEU A 133 -42.68 12.31 36.27
N LEU A 134 -42.41 13.25 37.18
CA LEU A 134 -41.33 14.23 37.06
C LEU A 134 -39.95 13.56 37.04
N ILE A 135 -39.71 12.60 37.95
CA ILE A 135 -38.43 11.88 38.02
C ILE A 135 -38.20 11.06 36.75
N THR A 136 -39.27 10.41 36.23
CA THR A 136 -39.21 9.68 34.96
C THR A 136 -38.86 10.60 33.79
N GLN A 137 -39.41 11.81 33.75
CA GLN A 137 -39.11 12.79 32.70
C GLN A 137 -37.68 13.34 32.78
N LEU A 138 -37.15 13.55 33.97
CA LEU A 138 -35.74 13.92 34.17
C LEU A 138 -34.81 12.77 33.72
N ALA A 139 -35.17 11.52 34.03
CA ALA A 139 -34.42 10.33 33.60
C ALA A 139 -34.44 10.14 32.07
N ASP A 140 -35.58 10.40 31.42
CA ASP A 140 -35.70 10.41 29.96
C ASP A 140 -34.86 11.53 29.33
N SER A 141 -34.84 12.71 29.96
CA SER A 141 -34.03 13.85 29.53
C SER A 141 -32.54 13.53 29.59
N ALA A 142 -32.08 12.94 30.69
CA ALA A 142 -30.72 12.46 30.84
C ALA A 142 -30.37 11.38 29.80
N SER A 143 -31.27 10.42 29.57
CA SER A 143 -31.09 9.36 28.58
C SER A 143 -30.99 9.90 27.14
N HIS A 144 -31.75 10.94 26.81
CA HIS A 144 -31.66 11.61 25.51
C HIS A 144 -30.32 12.37 25.34
N LEU A 145 -29.85 13.07 26.38
CA LEU A 145 -28.53 13.72 26.36
C LEU A 145 -27.39 12.71 26.22
N LEU A 146 -27.50 11.55 26.89
CA LEU A 146 -26.57 10.43 26.73
C LEU A 146 -26.56 9.89 25.29
N GLY A 147 -27.72 9.76 24.66
CA GLY A 147 -27.84 9.37 23.25
C GLY A 147 -27.12 10.32 22.29
N ARG A 148 -27.06 11.62 22.63
CA ARG A 148 -26.31 12.64 21.88
C ARG A 148 -24.86 12.83 22.34
N ARG A 149 -24.37 11.99 23.27
CA ARG A 149 -23.01 12.07 23.85
C ARG A 149 -22.71 13.40 24.57
N ASN A 150 -23.73 14.12 25.04
CA ASN A 150 -23.54 15.34 25.83
C ASN A 150 -23.42 15.01 27.32
N TYR A 151 -22.31 14.37 27.69
CA TYR A 151 -22.05 13.84 29.02
C TYR A 151 -21.99 14.93 30.11
N ARG A 152 -21.44 16.10 29.78
CA ARG A 152 -21.35 17.24 30.71
C ARG A 152 -22.72 17.79 31.13
N ALA A 153 -23.67 17.87 30.19
CA ALA A 153 -25.03 18.31 30.50
C ALA A 153 -25.87 17.20 31.17
N ALA A 154 -25.55 15.92 30.90
CA ALA A 154 -26.27 14.78 31.46
C ALA A 154 -25.96 14.57 32.95
N LEU A 155 -24.70 14.73 33.38
CA LEU A 155 -24.27 14.40 34.74
C LEU A 155 -25.07 15.13 35.85
N PRO A 156 -25.29 16.46 35.80
CA PRO A 156 -26.06 17.15 36.84
C PRO A 156 -27.52 16.68 36.92
N ILE A 157 -28.12 16.31 35.78
CA ILE A 157 -29.49 15.80 35.73
C ILE A 157 -29.54 14.41 36.36
N LEU A 158 -28.55 13.55 36.05
CA LEU A 158 -28.47 12.20 36.62
C LEU A 158 -28.28 12.19 38.14
N LEU A 159 -27.44 13.11 38.66
CA LEU A 159 -27.26 13.29 40.11
C LEU A 159 -28.56 13.75 40.78
N GLN A 160 -29.29 14.67 40.15
CA GLN A 160 -30.59 15.12 40.65
C GLN A 160 -31.64 14.00 40.61
N THR A 161 -31.70 13.21 39.53
CA THR A 161 -32.64 12.08 39.44
C THR A 161 -32.35 11.02 40.47
N ASP A 162 -31.08 10.74 40.77
CA ASP A 162 -30.69 9.77 41.78
C ASP A 162 -31.16 10.17 43.19
N SER A 163 -30.93 11.42 43.60
CA SER A 163 -31.42 11.97 44.88
C SER A 163 -32.93 11.81 45.02
N LEU A 164 -33.68 12.10 43.95
CA LEU A 164 -35.13 11.97 43.97
C LEU A 164 -35.58 10.51 44.03
N TRP A 165 -34.91 9.58 43.33
CA TRP A 165 -35.20 8.15 43.43
C TRP A 165 -34.93 7.59 44.84
N GLN A 166 -33.92 8.13 45.52
CA GLN A 166 -33.59 7.79 46.90
C GLN A 166 -34.68 8.25 47.88
N GLU A 167 -35.19 9.48 47.72
CA GLU A 167 -36.25 10.06 48.56
C GLU A 167 -37.56 9.27 48.50
N ILE A 168 -37.94 8.77 47.31
CA ILE A 168 -39.15 7.95 47.14
C ILE A 168 -38.90 6.45 47.33
N HIS A 169 -37.70 6.05 47.75
CA HIS A 169 -37.27 4.67 48.01
C HIS A 169 -37.48 3.70 46.82
N HIS A 170 -37.32 4.16 45.59
CA HIS A 170 -37.51 3.34 44.39
C HIS A 170 -36.20 2.68 43.93
N THR A 171 -35.82 1.60 44.63
CA THR A 171 -34.53 0.90 44.52
C THR A 171 -34.07 0.54 43.10
N GLN A 172 -34.97 0.07 42.22
CA GLN A 172 -34.61 -0.33 40.85
C GLN A 172 -34.15 0.85 39.97
N ASN A 173 -34.86 1.97 40.05
CA ASN A 173 -34.55 3.15 39.23
C ASN A 173 -33.38 3.94 39.79
N GLN A 174 -33.21 3.93 41.11
CA GLN A 174 -32.00 4.44 41.76
C GLN A 174 -30.76 3.68 41.28
N ALA A 175 -30.80 2.34 41.26
CA ALA A 175 -29.71 1.53 40.73
C ALA A 175 -29.39 1.86 39.26
N ILE A 176 -30.42 2.08 38.43
CA ILE A 176 -30.24 2.49 37.02
C ILE A 176 -29.59 3.88 36.92
N SER A 177 -30.02 4.84 37.74
CA SER A 177 -29.48 6.20 37.76
C SER A 177 -28.00 6.20 38.17
N LEU A 178 -27.65 5.49 39.25
CA LEU A 178 -26.27 5.32 39.71
C LEU A 178 -25.37 4.64 38.67
N GLN A 179 -25.87 3.62 37.96
CA GLN A 179 -25.15 3.01 36.83
C GLN A 179 -24.85 4.02 35.71
N GLN A 180 -25.81 4.89 35.39
CA GLN A 180 -25.63 5.94 34.38
C GLN A 180 -24.65 7.03 34.87
N ILE A 181 -24.72 7.43 36.15
CA ILE A 181 -23.76 8.35 36.77
C ILE A 181 -22.35 7.76 36.68
N ALA A 182 -22.19 6.48 37.02
CA ALA A 182 -20.90 5.80 36.94
C ALA A 182 -20.33 5.88 35.52
N PHE A 183 -21.11 5.45 34.52
CA PHE A 183 -20.70 5.51 33.11
C PHE A 183 -20.30 6.92 32.64
N VAL A 184 -21.09 7.93 33.00
CA VAL A 184 -20.81 9.33 32.61
C VAL A 184 -19.56 9.86 33.30
N SER A 185 -19.39 9.55 34.59
CA SER A 185 -18.23 9.97 35.38
C SER A 185 -16.94 9.33 34.87
N THR A 186 -16.99 8.06 34.45
CA THR A 186 -15.86 7.38 33.76
C THR A 186 -15.44 8.15 32.51
N ILE A 187 -16.40 8.54 31.66
CA ILE A 187 -16.13 9.26 30.42
C ILE A 187 -15.57 10.67 30.67
N LEU A 188 -16.02 11.32 31.74
CA LEU A 188 -15.56 12.65 32.13
C LEU A 188 -14.23 12.63 32.92
N GLY A 189 -13.74 11.45 33.31
CA GLY A 189 -12.48 11.27 34.02
C GLY A 189 -12.59 11.38 35.56
N ASP A 190 -13.79 11.43 36.12
CA ASP A 190 -14.01 11.40 37.58
C ASP A 190 -14.09 9.94 38.06
N THR A 191 -12.90 9.37 38.34
CA THR A 191 -12.76 7.97 38.74
C THR A 191 -13.34 7.68 40.12
N LEU A 192 -13.34 8.66 41.02
CA LEU A 192 -13.84 8.51 42.38
C LEU A 192 -15.36 8.41 42.37
N LEU A 193 -16.05 9.37 41.75
CA LEU A 193 -17.51 9.35 41.61
C LEU A 193 -17.97 8.13 40.82
N SER A 194 -17.21 7.73 39.79
CA SER A 194 -17.48 6.53 38.98
C SER A 194 -17.49 5.26 39.84
N ASN A 195 -16.44 5.05 40.65
CA ASN A 195 -16.31 3.85 41.47
C ASN A 195 -17.34 3.82 42.62
N GLU A 196 -17.59 4.95 43.27
CA GLU A 196 -18.61 5.02 44.34
C GLU A 196 -20.00 4.71 43.79
N SER A 197 -20.38 5.33 42.67
CA SER A 197 -21.69 5.16 42.06
C SER A 197 -21.92 3.73 41.58
N ILE A 198 -20.91 3.07 40.99
CA ILE A 198 -21.09 1.69 40.50
C ILE A 198 -21.19 0.67 41.64
N ILE A 199 -20.47 0.87 42.74
CA ILE A 199 -20.55 0.01 43.95
C ILE A 199 -21.93 0.13 44.61
N GLN A 200 -22.43 1.37 44.74
CA GLN A 200 -23.78 1.62 45.26
C GLN A 200 -24.85 1.02 44.34
N SER A 201 -24.72 1.22 43.02
CA SER A 201 -25.59 0.61 42.02
C SER A 201 -25.64 -0.92 42.12
N GLN A 202 -24.48 -1.57 42.29
CA GLN A 202 -24.39 -3.02 42.43
C GLN A 202 -25.07 -3.52 43.72
N THR A 203 -24.90 -2.79 44.81
CA THR A 203 -25.50 -3.12 46.11
C THR A 203 -27.02 -3.11 46.02
N LEU A 204 -27.60 -2.06 45.43
CA LEU A 204 -29.04 -1.95 45.21
C LEU A 204 -29.57 -2.99 44.19
N ALA A 205 -28.80 -3.27 43.14
CA ALA A 205 -29.17 -4.29 42.16
C ALA A 205 -29.20 -5.70 42.77
N ASN A 206 -28.26 -6.03 43.66
CA ASN A 206 -28.23 -7.30 44.37
C ASN A 206 -29.44 -7.49 45.30
N GLN A 207 -29.93 -6.41 45.92
CA GLN A 207 -31.13 -6.44 46.76
C GLN A 207 -32.42 -6.68 45.95
N THR A 208 -32.48 -6.19 44.72
CA THR A 208 -33.68 -6.31 43.87
C THR A 208 -33.76 -7.62 43.09
N GLY A 209 -32.63 -8.34 42.92
CA GLY A 209 -32.55 -9.58 42.14
C GLY A 209 -32.85 -9.39 40.64
N ASN A 210 -32.86 -8.16 40.13
CA ASN A 210 -33.24 -7.87 38.75
C ASN A 210 -32.07 -8.14 37.78
N GLU A 211 -32.19 -9.20 36.99
CA GLU A 211 -31.15 -9.63 36.03
C GLU A 211 -30.84 -8.59 34.94
N GLU A 212 -31.81 -7.76 34.53
CA GLU A 212 -31.60 -6.69 33.54
C GLU A 212 -30.67 -5.61 34.10
N ILE A 213 -30.92 -5.17 35.34
CA ILE A 213 -30.08 -4.16 36.02
C ILE A 213 -28.66 -4.72 36.23
N GLN A 214 -28.54 -5.98 36.65
CA GLN A 214 -27.24 -6.63 36.78
C GLN A 214 -26.50 -6.73 35.44
N CYS A 215 -27.20 -7.01 34.33
CA CYS A 215 -26.60 -7.00 32.99
C CYS A 215 -26.06 -5.61 32.62
N ARG A 216 -26.79 -4.54 32.94
CA ARG A 216 -26.37 -3.15 32.69
C ARG A 216 -25.12 -2.78 33.49
N ILE A 217 -25.06 -3.22 34.75
CA ILE A 217 -23.93 -2.94 35.64
C ILE A 217 -22.70 -3.70 35.19
N ASP A 218 -22.79 -5.01 34.91
CA ASP A 218 -21.66 -5.79 34.39
C ASP A 218 -21.14 -5.21 33.07
N GLN A 219 -22.03 -4.73 32.19
CA GLN A 219 -21.62 -4.07 30.95
C GLN A 219 -20.88 -2.73 31.23
N THR A 220 -21.26 -2.01 32.27
CA THR A 220 -20.62 -0.72 32.65
C THR A 220 -19.30 -0.95 33.35
N LEU A 221 -19.21 -1.94 34.24
CA LEU A 221 -17.96 -2.38 34.85
C LEU A 221 -16.95 -2.80 33.78
N GLY A 222 -17.39 -3.54 32.76
CA GLY A 222 -16.53 -3.86 31.61
C GLY A 222 -15.99 -2.62 30.91
N VAL A 223 -16.80 -1.57 30.71
CA VAL A 223 -16.34 -0.30 30.13
C VAL A 223 -15.36 0.43 31.06
N ILE A 224 -15.63 0.44 32.37
CA ILE A 224 -14.77 1.08 33.36
C ILE A 224 -13.38 0.43 33.36
N GLU A 225 -13.31 -0.91 33.42
CA GLU A 225 -12.04 -1.63 33.43
C GLU A 225 -11.30 -1.51 32.08
N ASP A 226 -12.01 -1.51 30.95
CA ASP A 226 -11.41 -1.28 29.63
C ASP A 226 -10.78 0.13 29.54
N MET A 227 -11.44 1.14 30.08
CA MET A 227 -10.91 2.52 30.13
C MET A 227 -9.75 2.68 31.12
N LYS A 228 -9.67 1.85 32.17
CA LYS A 228 -8.50 1.79 33.07
C LYS A 228 -7.31 1.04 32.46
N GLY A 229 -7.51 0.34 31.34
CA GLY A 229 -6.49 -0.47 30.68
C GLY A 229 -6.43 -1.93 31.13
N ASP A 230 -7.23 -2.35 32.12
CA ASP A 230 -7.34 -3.77 32.50
C ASP A 230 -8.31 -4.52 31.56
N ARG A 231 -7.82 -4.75 30.34
CA ARG A 231 -8.57 -5.43 29.27
C ARG A 231 -8.94 -6.88 29.66
N LYS A 232 -8.17 -7.54 30.53
CA LYS A 232 -8.47 -8.91 30.98
C LYS A 232 -9.69 -8.94 31.88
N GLU A 233 -9.78 -8.01 32.82
CA GLU A 233 -10.93 -7.90 33.70
C GLU A 233 -12.17 -7.39 32.94
N ALA A 234 -11.99 -6.43 32.02
CA ALA A 234 -13.03 -5.96 31.12
C ALA A 234 -13.69 -7.10 30.32
N VAL A 235 -12.88 -8.01 29.75
CA VAL A 235 -13.37 -9.19 29.02
C VAL A 235 -14.23 -10.09 29.90
N GLN A 236 -13.88 -10.28 31.18
CA GLN A 236 -14.68 -11.09 32.10
C GLN A 236 -16.05 -10.45 32.35
N TYR A 237 -16.09 -9.14 32.59
CA TYR A 237 -17.34 -8.41 32.81
C TYR A 237 -18.21 -8.36 31.55
N PHE A 238 -17.64 -8.10 30.37
CA PHE A 238 -18.39 -8.16 29.11
C PHE A 238 -18.92 -9.56 28.81
N LYS A 239 -18.16 -10.61 29.13
CA LYS A 239 -18.61 -12.00 28.99
C LYS A 239 -19.78 -12.32 29.93
N LYS A 240 -19.71 -11.91 31.19
CA LYS A 240 -20.82 -12.04 32.17
C LYS A 240 -22.08 -11.31 31.70
N ALA A 241 -21.93 -10.05 31.29
CA ALA A 241 -23.03 -9.23 30.77
C ALA A 241 -23.64 -9.82 29.49
N ARG A 242 -22.81 -10.29 28.56
CA ARG A 242 -23.26 -10.97 27.35
C ARG A 242 -24.08 -12.22 27.68
N ASP A 243 -23.52 -13.12 28.50
CA ASP A 243 -24.14 -14.42 28.76
C ASP A 243 -25.46 -14.26 29.53
N ARG A 244 -25.55 -13.25 30.43
CA ARG A 244 -26.82 -12.89 31.08
C ARG A 244 -27.79 -12.23 30.10
N GLY A 245 -27.34 -11.21 29.38
CA GLY A 245 -28.19 -10.42 28.49
C GLY A 245 -28.76 -11.21 27.32
N LEU A 246 -27.99 -12.13 26.72
CA LEU A 246 -28.49 -13.02 25.66
C LEU A 246 -29.52 -14.03 26.19
N ARG A 247 -29.39 -14.49 27.45
CA ARG A 247 -30.36 -15.40 28.10
C ARG A 247 -31.73 -14.73 28.29
N ILE A 248 -31.73 -13.45 28.65
CA ILE A 248 -32.95 -12.69 28.97
C ILE A 248 -33.48 -11.83 27.80
N GLY A 249 -32.79 -11.83 26.65
CA GLY A 249 -33.17 -11.03 25.48
C GLY A 249 -32.90 -9.52 25.63
N SER A 250 -31.93 -9.14 26.46
CA SER A 250 -31.59 -7.74 26.72
C SER A 250 -30.77 -7.12 25.59
N PRO A 251 -31.12 -5.91 25.10
CA PRO A 251 -30.27 -5.13 24.20
C PRO A 251 -28.87 -4.84 24.76
N HIS A 252 -28.74 -4.79 26.10
CA HIS A 252 -27.47 -4.61 26.79
C HIS A 252 -26.54 -5.81 26.62
N GLY A 253 -27.09 -7.03 26.48
CA GLY A 253 -26.33 -8.24 26.17
C GLY A 253 -25.68 -8.19 24.80
N ILE A 254 -26.40 -7.70 23.79
CA ILE A 254 -25.89 -7.54 22.42
C ILE A 254 -24.78 -6.47 22.39
N ARG A 255 -24.96 -5.37 23.11
CA ARG A 255 -23.92 -4.34 23.26
C ARG A 255 -22.69 -4.86 24.02
N ALA A 256 -22.89 -5.66 25.07
CA ALA A 256 -21.81 -6.33 25.79
C ALA A 256 -21.03 -7.31 24.89
N ALA A 257 -21.71 -8.07 24.04
CA ALA A 257 -21.06 -8.92 23.04
C ALA A 257 -20.21 -8.12 22.04
N ALA A 258 -20.70 -6.97 21.57
CA ALA A 258 -19.94 -6.11 20.65
C ALA A 258 -18.70 -5.51 21.34
N ASN A 259 -18.83 -5.10 22.60
CA ASN A 259 -17.70 -4.61 23.40
C ASN A 259 -16.70 -5.73 23.72
N TYR A 260 -17.16 -6.93 24.06
CA TYR A 260 -16.33 -8.13 24.24
C TYR A 260 -15.47 -8.38 22.98
N ALA A 261 -16.09 -8.41 21.80
CA ALA A 261 -15.38 -8.61 20.54
C ALA A 261 -14.40 -7.46 20.23
N GLY A 262 -14.77 -6.22 20.53
CA GLY A 262 -13.90 -5.05 20.40
C GLY A 262 -12.69 -5.07 21.34
N THR A 263 -12.87 -5.58 22.56
CA THR A 263 -11.80 -5.70 23.57
C THR A 263 -10.81 -6.79 23.14
N LEU A 264 -11.29 -7.94 22.67
CA LEU A 264 -10.43 -8.99 22.09
C LEU A 264 -9.58 -8.47 20.92
N LEU A 265 -10.18 -7.66 20.04
CA LEU A 265 -9.43 -6.99 18.97
C LEU A 265 -8.32 -6.09 19.52
N SER A 266 -8.62 -5.29 20.55
CA SER A 266 -7.61 -4.41 21.19
C SER A 266 -6.51 -5.17 21.94
N MET A 267 -6.75 -6.43 22.31
CA MET A 267 -5.76 -7.33 22.90
C MET A 267 -4.91 -8.06 21.84
N GLY A 268 -5.22 -7.89 20.54
CA GLY A 268 -4.53 -8.60 19.45
C GLY A 268 -5.01 -10.04 19.23
N GLU A 269 -6.07 -10.48 19.91
CA GLU A 269 -6.67 -11.81 19.71
C GLU A 269 -7.59 -11.82 18.47
N LEU A 270 -6.99 -11.63 17.29
CA LEU A 270 -7.70 -11.35 16.05
C LEU A 270 -8.70 -12.44 15.66
N GLU A 271 -8.34 -13.72 15.82
CA GLU A 271 -9.19 -14.86 15.46
C GLU A 271 -10.41 -14.99 16.39
N ASN A 272 -10.19 -14.78 17.70
CA ASN A 272 -11.26 -14.78 18.70
C ASN A 272 -12.19 -13.60 18.49
N ALA A 273 -11.65 -12.42 18.12
CA ALA A 273 -12.43 -11.25 17.78
C ALA A 273 -13.28 -11.48 16.51
N GLU A 274 -12.71 -12.08 15.45
CA GLU A 274 -13.46 -12.44 14.22
C GLU A 274 -14.62 -13.38 14.57
N ALA A 275 -14.35 -14.46 15.32
CA ALA A 275 -15.36 -15.42 15.73
C ALA A 275 -16.49 -14.76 16.55
N ALA A 276 -16.14 -13.86 17.47
CA ALA A 276 -17.11 -13.14 18.29
C ALA A 276 -18.00 -12.19 17.46
N PHE A 277 -17.41 -11.44 16.51
CA PHE A 277 -18.18 -10.58 15.60
C PHE A 277 -19.05 -11.38 14.62
N MET A 278 -18.58 -12.54 14.15
CA MET A 278 -19.36 -13.42 13.28
C MET A 278 -20.57 -14.01 14.01
N LYS A 279 -20.41 -14.43 15.28
CA LYS A 279 -21.53 -14.88 16.10
C LYS A 279 -22.60 -13.81 16.29
N LEU A 280 -22.20 -12.54 16.45
CA LEU A 280 -23.13 -11.41 16.48
C LEU A 280 -23.88 -11.24 15.15
N LEU A 281 -23.22 -11.49 14.01
CA LEU A 281 -23.86 -11.42 12.70
C LEU A 281 -24.85 -12.55 12.44
N ASP A 282 -24.73 -13.70 13.11
CA ASP A 282 -25.73 -14.77 13.03
C ASP A 282 -27.06 -14.33 13.66
N GLU A 283 -27.01 -13.42 14.64
CA GLU A 283 -28.16 -12.81 15.32
C GLU A 283 -28.55 -11.44 14.71
N LYS A 284 -28.25 -11.21 13.42
CA LYS A 284 -28.44 -9.92 12.72
C LYS A 284 -29.83 -9.30 12.85
N GLN A 285 -30.87 -10.10 13.03
CA GLN A 285 -32.24 -9.60 13.21
C GLN A 285 -32.43 -8.82 14.53
N ASN A 286 -31.61 -9.10 15.54
CA ASN A 286 -31.67 -8.45 16.85
C ASN A 286 -30.75 -7.22 16.96
N LEU A 287 -29.98 -6.93 15.91
CA LEU A 287 -29.04 -5.81 15.87
C LEU A 287 -29.73 -4.55 15.33
N SER A 288 -29.60 -3.43 16.05
CA SER A 288 -30.00 -2.14 15.49
C SER A 288 -29.16 -1.83 14.24
N PRO A 289 -29.70 -1.13 13.22
CA PRO A 289 -28.94 -0.86 11.99
C PRO A 289 -27.61 -0.11 12.21
N GLY A 290 -27.54 0.74 13.25
CA GLY A 290 -26.30 1.42 13.63
C GLY A 290 -25.27 0.48 14.27
N LEU A 291 -25.71 -0.44 15.13
CA LEU A 291 -24.82 -1.45 15.72
C LEU A 291 -24.35 -2.45 14.68
N LEU A 292 -25.22 -2.82 13.74
CA LEU A 292 -24.87 -3.66 12.60
C LEU A 292 -23.80 -3.01 11.70
N ASN A 293 -23.90 -1.70 11.46
CA ASN A 293 -22.88 -0.94 10.75
C ASN A 293 -21.52 -1.03 11.47
N LEU A 294 -21.51 -0.77 12.79
CA LEU A 294 -20.30 -0.85 13.62
C LEU A 294 -19.69 -2.25 13.61
N VAL A 295 -20.50 -3.31 13.66
CA VAL A 295 -20.03 -4.70 13.58
C VAL A 295 -19.36 -4.97 12.24
N TYR A 296 -19.95 -4.57 11.11
CA TYR A 296 -19.30 -4.71 9.81
C TYR A 296 -18.02 -3.88 9.72
N TYR A 297 -18.00 -2.65 10.22
CA TYR A 297 -16.79 -1.83 10.27
C TYR A 297 -15.67 -2.50 11.08
N LYS A 298 -15.96 -2.97 12.29
CA LYS A 298 -14.98 -3.63 13.17
C LYS A 298 -14.51 -4.97 12.61
N LEU A 299 -15.41 -5.76 12.02
CA LEU A 299 -15.03 -7.00 11.32
C LEU A 299 -14.15 -6.70 10.09
N GLY A 300 -14.38 -5.57 9.42
CA GLY A 300 -13.50 -5.06 8.36
C GLY A 300 -12.08 -4.81 8.87
N LEU A 301 -11.95 -4.18 10.03
CA LEU A 301 -10.67 -3.90 10.68
C LEU A 301 -9.95 -5.18 11.14
N VAL A 302 -10.67 -6.11 11.79
CA VAL A 302 -10.12 -7.41 12.21
C VAL A 302 -9.55 -8.16 11.00
N ASN A 303 -10.31 -8.20 9.90
CA ASN A 303 -9.86 -8.86 8.67
C ASN A 303 -8.70 -8.13 7.99
N LEU A 304 -8.61 -6.80 8.10
CA LEU A 304 -7.44 -6.06 7.62
C LEU A 304 -6.18 -6.46 8.38
N LEU A 305 -6.25 -6.52 9.71
CA LEU A 305 -5.14 -6.90 10.59
C LEU A 305 -4.72 -8.37 10.41
N MET A 306 -5.65 -9.27 10.08
CA MET A 306 -5.34 -10.66 9.70
C MET A 306 -4.88 -10.80 8.24
N HIS A 307 -4.67 -9.70 7.52
CA HIS A 307 -4.32 -9.66 6.09
C HIS A 307 -5.37 -10.31 5.15
N ASN A 308 -6.60 -10.48 5.61
CA ASN A 308 -7.77 -10.95 4.84
C ASN A 308 -8.44 -9.79 4.09
N VAL A 309 -7.71 -9.19 3.14
CA VAL A 309 -8.10 -8.01 2.36
C VAL A 309 -9.52 -8.11 1.78
N GLU A 310 -9.90 -9.26 1.20
CA GLU A 310 -11.19 -9.41 0.53
C GLU A 310 -12.37 -9.36 1.52
N LYS A 311 -12.24 -10.05 2.66
CA LYS A 311 -13.25 -10.01 3.73
C LYS A 311 -13.33 -8.60 4.29
N SER A 312 -12.18 -7.94 4.48
CA SER A 312 -12.10 -6.57 4.95
C SER A 312 -12.87 -5.61 4.05
N GLU A 313 -12.59 -5.63 2.74
CA GLU A 313 -13.24 -4.77 1.75
C GLU A 313 -14.76 -4.97 1.72
N LYS A 314 -15.22 -6.23 1.71
CA LYS A 314 -16.66 -6.54 1.73
C LYS A 314 -17.33 -6.02 2.99
N CYS A 315 -16.68 -6.11 4.13
CA CYS A 315 -17.22 -5.63 5.39
C CYS A 315 -17.31 -4.11 5.41
N TYR A 316 -16.26 -3.39 4.98
CA TYR A 316 -16.31 -1.94 4.86
C TYR A 316 -17.32 -1.44 3.83
N GLN A 317 -17.48 -2.12 2.68
CA GLN A 317 -18.52 -1.80 1.69
C GLN A 317 -19.93 -1.99 2.25
N LYS A 318 -20.17 -3.05 3.03
CA LYS A 318 -21.45 -3.26 3.72
C LYS A 318 -21.71 -2.17 4.77
N ALA A 319 -20.71 -1.79 5.55
CA ALA A 319 -20.81 -0.68 6.48
C ALA A 319 -21.13 0.64 5.75
N LEU A 320 -20.46 0.91 4.63
CA LEU A 320 -20.73 2.10 3.82
C LEU A 320 -22.17 2.12 3.29
N ALA A 321 -22.64 1.01 2.70
CA ALA A 321 -24.00 0.91 2.18
C ALA A 321 -25.06 1.18 3.26
N LEU A 322 -24.91 0.58 4.44
CA LEU A 322 -25.80 0.80 5.58
C LEU A 322 -25.77 2.25 6.09
N SER A 323 -24.61 2.91 6.05
CA SER A 323 -24.51 4.32 6.47
C SER A 323 -25.22 5.27 5.49
N VAL A 324 -25.13 4.98 4.19
CA VAL A 324 -25.77 5.78 3.13
C VAL A 324 -27.30 5.62 3.17
N GLU A 325 -27.80 4.40 3.34
CA GLU A 325 -29.24 4.12 3.51
C GLU A 325 -29.84 4.91 4.68
N ARG A 326 -29.07 5.07 5.77
CA ARG A 326 -29.48 5.79 6.97
C ARG A 326 -29.29 7.29 6.90
N GLN A 327 -28.61 7.80 5.86
CA GLN A 327 -28.14 9.18 5.79
C GLN A 327 -27.31 9.59 7.03
N ASP A 328 -26.59 8.63 7.62
CA ASP A 328 -25.78 8.84 8.82
C ASP A 328 -24.35 9.21 8.42
N LEU A 329 -24.08 10.52 8.42
CA LEU A 329 -22.78 11.07 8.01
C LEU A 329 -21.62 10.57 8.88
N ALA A 330 -21.84 10.30 10.17
CA ALA A 330 -20.79 9.84 11.07
C ALA A 330 -20.40 8.38 10.79
N LEU A 331 -21.37 7.51 10.54
CA LEU A 331 -21.11 6.12 10.12
C LEU A 331 -20.51 6.05 8.71
N LYS A 332 -20.91 6.97 7.81
CA LYS A 332 -20.34 7.09 6.47
C LYS A 332 -18.86 7.47 6.56
N ASN A 333 -18.52 8.45 7.39
CA ASN A 333 -17.16 8.89 7.65
C ASN A 333 -16.25 7.75 8.16
N ALA A 334 -16.72 6.97 9.14
CA ALA A 334 -15.97 5.82 9.65
C ALA A 334 -15.74 4.73 8.58
N SER A 335 -16.78 4.42 7.80
CA SER A 335 -16.69 3.40 6.74
C SER A 335 -15.71 3.79 5.64
N LEU A 336 -15.70 5.05 5.23
CA LEU A 336 -14.75 5.58 4.23
C LEU A 336 -13.32 5.63 4.77
N THR A 337 -13.13 5.93 6.06
CA THR A 337 -11.80 5.85 6.70
C THR A 337 -11.22 4.43 6.57
N GLY A 338 -12.01 3.41 6.89
CA GLY A 338 -11.60 2.01 6.75
C GLY A 338 -11.26 1.60 5.30
N LEU A 339 -12.03 2.10 4.32
CA LEU A 339 -11.72 1.89 2.90
C LEU A 339 -10.43 2.61 2.46
N GLY A 340 -10.19 3.82 2.98
CA GLY A 340 -8.96 4.57 2.73
C GLY A 340 -7.72 3.84 3.26
N ASP A 341 -7.79 3.32 4.49
CA ASP A 341 -6.70 2.56 5.10
C ASP A 341 -6.46 1.22 4.39
N LEU A 342 -7.52 0.52 3.99
CA LEU A 342 -7.44 -0.67 3.16
C LEU A 342 -6.79 -0.36 1.80
N SER A 343 -7.21 0.70 1.10
CA SER A 343 -6.61 1.11 -0.18
C SER A 343 -5.13 1.46 -0.03
N LEU A 344 -4.72 2.07 1.09
CA LEU A 344 -3.32 2.33 1.39
C LEU A 344 -2.53 1.04 1.58
N SER A 345 -3.07 0.06 2.32
CA SER A 345 -2.43 -1.26 2.49
C SER A 345 -2.25 -2.05 1.17
N LEU A 346 -3.04 -1.69 0.14
CA LEU A 346 -3.00 -2.29 -1.19
C LEU A 346 -2.17 -1.48 -2.21
N ASN A 347 -1.45 -0.44 -1.78
CA ASN A 347 -0.73 0.50 -2.64
C ASN A 347 -1.61 1.17 -3.72
N GLN A 348 -2.92 1.25 -3.49
CA GLN A 348 -3.85 1.95 -4.37
C GLN A 348 -3.89 3.44 -3.99
N PHE A 349 -2.76 4.12 -4.15
CA PHE A 349 -2.54 5.47 -3.62
C PHE A 349 -3.59 6.49 -4.10
N GLU A 350 -4.01 6.41 -5.37
CA GLU A 350 -5.03 7.28 -5.95
C GLU A 350 -6.42 7.08 -5.31
N LYS A 351 -6.80 5.82 -5.06
CA LYS A 351 -8.05 5.48 -4.37
C LYS A 351 -7.99 5.89 -2.90
N ALA A 352 -6.86 5.63 -2.25
CA ALA A 352 -6.63 6.03 -0.86
C ALA A 352 -6.71 7.56 -0.69
N GLU A 353 -6.09 8.32 -1.61
CA GLU A 353 -6.17 9.79 -1.63
C GLU A 353 -7.62 10.26 -1.82
N LYS A 354 -8.36 9.68 -2.77
CA LYS A 354 -9.77 10.01 -2.99
C LYS A 354 -10.63 9.78 -1.73
N TYR A 355 -10.50 8.63 -1.08
CA TYR A 355 -11.25 8.33 0.15
C TYR A 355 -10.87 9.27 1.30
N LYS A 356 -9.58 9.57 1.48
CA LYS A 356 -9.11 10.50 2.53
C LYS A 356 -9.66 11.91 2.34
N LEU A 357 -9.68 12.42 1.10
CA LEU A 357 -10.26 13.73 0.79
C LEU A 357 -11.78 13.77 1.04
N GLU A 358 -12.53 12.71 0.68
CA GLU A 358 -13.96 12.63 0.98
C GLU A 358 -14.22 12.63 2.50
N VAL A 359 -13.43 11.89 3.27
CA VAL A 359 -13.51 11.86 4.74
C VAL A 359 -13.24 13.25 5.34
N ILE A 360 -12.22 13.97 4.85
CA ILE A 360 -11.90 15.33 5.31
C ILE A 360 -13.09 16.28 5.09
N ASN A 361 -13.71 16.24 3.92
CA ASN A 361 -14.87 17.07 3.60
C ASN A 361 -16.07 16.73 4.48
N LEU A 362 -16.38 15.44 4.66
CA LEU A 362 -17.45 15.00 5.58
C LEU A 362 -17.17 15.43 7.03
N SER A 363 -15.93 15.33 7.50
CA SER A 363 -15.56 15.78 8.85
C SER A 363 -15.78 17.28 9.04
N ARG A 364 -15.54 18.10 7.99
CA ARG A 364 -15.85 19.54 7.99
C ARG A 364 -17.36 19.79 8.04
N GLU A 365 -18.15 19.08 7.23
CA GLU A 365 -19.62 19.20 7.20
C GLU A 365 -20.28 18.81 8.53
N ILE A 366 -19.82 17.73 9.16
CA ILE A 366 -20.31 17.25 10.46
C ILE A 366 -19.93 18.22 11.60
N GLY A 367 -18.93 19.09 11.39
CA GLY A 367 -18.39 19.97 12.42
C GLY A 367 -17.56 19.24 13.48
N ASN A 368 -17.16 17.98 13.23
CA ASN A 368 -16.34 17.21 14.17
C ASN A 368 -14.85 17.53 13.98
N GLN A 369 -14.39 18.53 14.71
CA GLN A 369 -13.01 19.04 14.65
C GLN A 369 -11.95 17.98 15.06
N ARG A 370 -12.26 17.06 15.98
CA ARG A 370 -11.35 15.97 16.36
C ARG A 370 -11.14 14.97 15.21
N ASN A 371 -12.23 14.56 14.56
CA ASN A 371 -12.14 13.67 13.39
C ASN A 371 -11.43 14.37 12.23
N LEU A 372 -11.69 15.66 12.01
CA LEU A 372 -11.01 16.44 10.98
C LEU A 372 -9.48 16.43 11.17
N ALA A 373 -9.00 16.70 12.38
CA ALA A 373 -7.57 16.65 12.70
C ALA A 373 -6.97 15.24 12.44
N SER A 374 -7.67 14.18 12.85
CA SER A 374 -7.24 12.79 12.61
C SER A 374 -7.18 12.45 11.11
N SER A 375 -8.15 12.89 10.31
CA SER A 375 -8.17 12.66 8.86
C SER A 375 -7.06 13.42 8.13
N LEU A 376 -6.81 14.68 8.50
CA LEU A 376 -5.71 15.47 7.94
C LEU A 376 -4.34 14.85 8.27
N ARG A 377 -4.14 14.40 9.52
CA ARG A 377 -2.96 13.63 9.93
C ARG A 377 -2.76 12.38 9.06
N SER A 378 -3.82 11.59 8.87
CA SER A 378 -3.77 10.39 8.03
C SER A 378 -3.48 10.74 6.56
N TYR A 379 -3.92 11.88 6.06
CA TYR A 379 -3.62 12.34 4.69
C TYR A 379 -2.16 12.80 4.54
N ALA A 380 -1.64 13.56 5.51
CA ALA A 380 -0.22 13.92 5.56
C ALA A 380 0.70 12.68 5.53
N LEU A 381 0.35 11.64 6.30
CA LEU A 381 1.07 10.37 6.28
C LEU A 381 1.08 9.72 4.88
N LEU A 382 -0.06 9.69 4.18
CA LEU A 382 -0.14 9.17 2.80
C LEU A 382 0.76 9.97 1.85
N LEU A 383 0.72 11.30 1.93
CA LEU A 383 1.54 12.18 1.10
C LEU A 383 3.04 11.95 1.33
N SER A 384 3.43 11.69 2.58
CA SER A 384 4.82 11.33 2.92
C SER A 384 5.24 9.99 2.31
N TYR A 385 4.38 8.97 2.36
CA TYR A 385 4.64 7.66 1.75
C TYR A 385 4.86 7.71 0.24
N ILE A 386 4.11 8.54 -0.48
CA ILE A 386 4.26 8.71 -1.94
C ILE A 386 5.39 9.66 -2.33
N GLY A 387 6.19 10.14 -1.36
CA GLY A 387 7.35 11.02 -1.58
C GLY A 387 7.02 12.51 -1.74
N ARG A 388 5.77 12.92 -1.52
CA ARG A 388 5.33 14.33 -1.58
C ARG A 388 5.52 15.03 -0.24
N HIS A 389 6.75 15.02 0.29
CA HIS A 389 7.06 15.48 1.66
C HIS A 389 6.72 16.96 1.94
N ARG A 390 6.81 17.84 0.93
CA ARG A 390 6.46 19.26 1.09
C ARG A 390 4.96 19.47 1.29
N GLN A 391 4.12 18.76 0.53
CA GLN A 391 2.67 18.79 0.69
C GLN A 391 2.25 18.12 2.00
N ALA A 392 2.92 17.03 2.39
CA ALA A 392 2.70 16.38 3.68
C ALA A 392 2.91 17.36 4.85
N LEU A 393 3.97 18.16 4.80
CA LEU A 393 4.29 19.19 5.79
C LEU A 393 3.20 20.27 5.86
N GLU A 394 2.73 20.78 4.72
CA GLU A 394 1.67 21.79 4.64
C GLU A 394 0.37 21.29 5.30
N ILE A 395 -0.07 20.07 4.96
CA ILE A 395 -1.28 19.46 5.53
C ILE A 395 -1.13 19.20 7.03
N ALA A 396 0.04 18.73 7.48
CA ALA A 396 0.30 18.51 8.89
C ALA A 396 0.27 19.84 9.68
N GLN A 397 0.81 20.92 9.13
CA GLN A 397 0.74 22.26 9.74
C GLN A 397 -0.69 22.83 9.81
N GLU A 398 -1.56 22.51 8.85
CA GLU A 398 -3.00 22.83 8.93
C GLU A 398 -3.69 22.07 10.07
N ALA A 399 -3.29 20.82 10.33
CA ALA A 399 -3.96 19.92 11.25
C ALA A 399 -3.67 20.20 12.74
N ILE A 400 -2.44 20.62 13.09
CA ILE A 400 -2.02 20.87 14.48
C ILE A 400 -2.93 21.85 15.23
N PRO A 401 -3.19 23.09 14.74
CA PRO A 401 -3.98 24.06 15.50
C PRO A 401 -5.42 23.57 15.72
N ILE A 402 -5.93 22.72 14.84
CA ILE A 402 -7.24 22.08 15.00
C ILE A 402 -7.18 21.08 16.17
N ALA A 403 -6.16 20.22 16.21
CA ALA A 403 -5.97 19.23 17.28
C ALA A 403 -5.78 19.88 18.65
N GLU A 404 -4.98 20.95 18.73
CA GLU A 404 -4.74 21.70 19.97
C GLU A 404 -6.01 22.39 20.48
N LYS A 405 -6.78 23.03 19.59
CA LYS A 405 -8.03 23.71 19.94
C LYS A 405 -9.08 22.78 20.55
N VAL A 406 -9.11 21.52 20.12
CA VAL A 406 -10.02 20.50 20.67
C VAL A 406 -9.44 19.73 21.85
N GLY A 407 -8.20 20.02 22.27
CA GLY A 407 -7.51 19.30 23.35
C GLY A 407 -7.20 17.84 23.02
N ALA A 408 -7.06 17.48 21.75
CA ALA A 408 -6.70 16.13 21.32
C ALA A 408 -5.19 15.94 21.34
N VAL A 409 -4.64 15.76 22.55
CA VAL A 409 -3.19 15.67 22.79
C VAL A 409 -2.55 14.50 22.02
N ASP A 410 -3.23 13.35 21.94
CA ASP A 410 -2.81 12.17 21.17
C ASP A 410 -2.64 12.50 19.67
N ILE A 411 -3.66 13.10 19.06
CA ILE A 411 -3.64 13.46 17.64
C ILE A 411 -2.60 14.56 17.37
N ALA A 412 -2.50 15.55 18.26
CA ALA A 412 -1.52 16.63 18.12
C ALA A 412 -0.09 16.08 18.12
N ARG A 413 0.24 15.12 18.99
CA ARG A 413 1.55 14.46 19.03
C ARG A 413 1.86 13.71 17.74
N ASP A 414 0.92 12.90 17.25
CA ASP A 414 1.11 12.20 15.99
C ASP A 414 1.42 13.17 14.84
N ILE A 415 0.67 14.29 14.77
CA ILE A 415 0.89 15.29 13.73
C ILE A 415 2.28 15.93 13.87
N HIS A 416 2.71 16.27 15.08
CA HIS A 416 4.06 16.75 15.34
C HIS A 416 5.13 15.74 14.91
N SER A 417 4.91 14.44 15.13
CA SER A 417 5.81 13.37 14.64
C SER A 417 5.84 13.34 13.10
N GLN A 418 4.70 13.49 12.44
CA GLN A 418 4.65 13.60 10.97
C GLN A 418 5.37 14.83 10.43
N ILE A 419 5.33 15.96 11.13
CA ILE A 419 6.11 17.16 10.79
C ILE A 419 7.60 16.87 10.92
N ALA A 420 8.03 16.24 12.03
CA ALA A 420 9.43 15.87 12.24
C ALA A 420 9.94 14.94 11.13
N ILE A 421 9.18 13.90 10.78
CA ILE A 421 9.48 12.98 9.66
C ILE A 421 9.59 13.77 8.34
N SER A 422 8.68 14.71 8.09
CA SER A 422 8.68 15.49 6.86
C SER A 422 9.92 16.38 6.75
N TYR A 423 10.32 17.06 7.83
CA TYR A 423 11.58 17.83 7.87
C TYR A 423 12.81 16.94 7.68
N GLN A 424 12.83 15.77 8.33
CA GLN A 424 13.92 14.80 8.16
C GLN A 424 14.05 14.36 6.69
N LYS A 425 12.93 14.06 6.01
CA LYS A 425 12.94 13.67 4.59
C LYS A 425 13.27 14.82 3.64
N LEU A 426 13.02 16.06 4.06
CA LEU A 426 13.42 17.28 3.33
C LEU A 426 14.89 17.68 3.60
N GLY A 427 15.58 17.02 4.53
CA GLY A 427 16.98 17.27 4.88
C GLY A 427 17.20 18.40 5.91
N ASP A 428 16.15 18.94 6.52
CA ASP A 428 16.25 19.92 7.62
C ASP A 428 16.35 19.17 8.97
N PHE A 429 17.49 18.49 9.16
CA PHE A 429 17.73 17.61 10.30
C PHE A 429 17.67 18.35 11.64
N LYS A 430 18.07 19.62 11.67
CA LYS A 430 18.05 20.44 12.89
C LYS A 430 16.62 20.66 13.39
N LYS A 431 15.70 21.10 12.51
CA LYS A 431 14.29 21.28 12.91
C LYS A 431 13.61 19.96 13.23
N ALA A 432 13.92 18.90 12.49
CA ALA A 432 13.40 17.57 12.79
C ALA A 432 13.84 17.11 14.18
N ALA A 433 15.12 17.29 14.54
CA ALA A 433 15.65 16.94 15.85
C ALA A 433 15.03 17.78 16.98
N GLU A 434 14.85 19.09 16.81
CA GLU A 434 14.16 19.96 17.77
C GLU A 434 12.74 19.46 18.06
N LEU A 435 11.99 19.10 17.01
CA LEU A 435 10.62 18.57 17.14
C LEU A 435 10.58 17.19 17.79
N TYR A 436 11.50 16.29 17.43
CA TYR A 436 11.62 15.00 18.10
C TYR A 436 11.97 15.17 19.58
N LEU A 437 12.90 16.06 19.95
CA LEU A 437 13.21 16.36 21.35
C LEU A 437 11.99 16.88 22.11
N ASP A 438 11.20 17.77 21.53
CA ASP A 438 10.00 18.30 22.18
C ASP A 438 8.91 17.22 22.38
N LEU A 439 8.74 16.32 21.41
CA LEU A 439 7.86 15.13 21.55
C LEU A 439 8.27 14.20 22.70
N LEU A 440 9.56 14.20 23.05
CA LEU A 440 10.16 13.33 24.05
C LEU A 440 10.16 13.95 25.46
N LYS A 441 10.19 15.28 25.58
CA LYS A 441 10.10 15.99 26.88
C LYS A 441 8.76 15.81 27.60
N GLY A 442 7.69 15.49 26.87
CA GLY A 442 6.31 15.49 27.36
C GLY A 442 5.78 14.18 27.96
N LYS A 443 6.61 13.21 28.40
CA LYS A 443 6.13 11.97 29.04
C LYS A 443 6.78 11.71 30.40
N ASP A 444 6.06 12.05 31.47
CA ASP A 444 6.08 11.26 32.70
C ASP A 444 5.07 10.11 32.52
N GLY A 445 5.58 8.92 32.24
CA GLY A 445 4.89 7.63 32.39
C GLY A 445 3.46 7.47 31.83
N SER A 446 3.30 7.22 30.52
CA SER A 446 2.23 6.33 30.01
C SER A 446 2.45 5.78 28.59
N GLU A 447 2.61 4.47 28.55
CA GLU A 447 1.98 3.41 27.72
C GLU A 447 2.05 3.31 26.19
N ASP A 448 2.54 4.30 25.42
CA ASP A 448 2.74 4.08 23.96
C ASP A 448 4.22 3.96 23.58
N PHE A 449 4.69 2.70 23.49
CA PHE A 449 6.10 2.33 23.33
C PHE A 449 6.59 2.41 21.87
N GLU A 450 5.73 2.11 20.89
CA GLU A 450 6.08 2.15 19.46
C GLU A 450 6.29 3.59 18.97
N GLU A 451 5.43 4.52 19.40
CA GLU A 451 5.56 5.95 19.11
C GLU A 451 6.85 6.53 19.70
N PHE A 452 7.23 6.06 20.90
CA PHE A 452 8.47 6.44 21.56
C PHE A 452 9.69 5.96 20.76
N ALA A 453 9.76 4.66 20.45
CA ALA A 453 10.85 4.07 19.67
C ALA A 453 11.00 4.72 18.29
N SER A 454 9.89 4.99 17.59
CA SER A 454 9.87 5.66 16.28
C SER A 454 10.42 7.09 16.35
N ASN A 455 10.00 7.88 17.34
CA ASN A 455 10.50 9.25 17.52
C ASN A 455 12.00 9.29 17.86
N TYR A 456 12.51 8.32 18.64
CA TYR A 456 13.95 8.21 18.89
C TYR A 456 14.75 7.75 17.67
N HIS A 457 14.22 6.81 16.89
CA HIS A 457 14.85 6.39 15.63
C HIS A 457 14.95 7.58 14.66
N GLY A 458 13.88 8.38 14.56
CA GLY A 458 13.87 9.63 13.81
C GLY A 458 14.91 10.63 14.32
N LEU A 459 14.99 10.82 15.64
CA LEU A 459 15.98 11.67 16.29
C LEU A 459 17.43 11.21 16.02
N ALA A 460 17.69 9.92 16.18
CA ALA A 460 18.99 9.31 15.90
C ALA A 460 19.39 9.51 14.43
N THR A 461 18.45 9.31 13.50
CA THR A 461 18.68 9.57 12.07
C THR A 461 18.97 11.04 11.77
N CYS A 462 18.35 11.97 12.49
CA CYS A 462 18.64 13.39 12.31
C CYS A 462 20.06 13.72 12.79
N TYR A 463 20.47 13.17 13.93
CA TYR A 463 21.77 13.47 14.51
C TYR A 463 22.95 12.76 13.85
N THR A 464 22.75 11.60 13.23
CA THR A 464 23.81 10.98 12.41
C THR A 464 24.11 11.79 11.14
N ASN A 465 23.17 12.64 10.70
CA ASN A 465 23.31 13.51 9.53
C ASN A 465 23.65 14.98 9.87
N ASP A 466 23.79 15.35 11.15
CA ASP A 466 24.12 16.70 11.63
C ASP A 466 25.48 16.74 12.36
N ILE A 467 26.12 17.90 12.43
CA ILE A 467 27.52 18.10 12.89
C ILE A 467 27.69 17.92 14.42
N SER A 468 26.61 17.86 15.22
CA SER A 468 26.66 17.76 16.69
C SER A 468 26.48 16.33 17.26
N ILE A 469 27.11 15.33 16.65
CA ILE A 469 26.96 13.90 16.97
C ILE A 469 27.25 13.56 18.46
N GLN A 470 28.21 14.22 19.12
CA GLN A 470 28.62 13.87 20.49
C GLN A 470 27.57 14.18 21.58
N PHE A 471 26.80 15.26 21.43
CA PHE A 471 25.73 15.58 22.38
C PHE A 471 24.55 14.61 22.20
N SER A 472 24.26 14.25 20.95
CA SER A 472 23.23 13.28 20.58
C SER A 472 23.47 11.90 21.20
N ILE A 473 24.69 11.37 21.10
CA ILE A 473 25.02 10.03 21.62
C ILE A 473 24.71 9.91 23.11
N LYS A 474 25.02 10.93 23.91
CA LYS A 474 24.75 10.94 25.36
C LYS A 474 23.26 10.89 25.69
N GLU A 475 22.44 11.63 24.97
CA GLU A 475 20.99 11.56 25.15
C GLU A 475 20.44 10.23 24.64
N TYR A 476 21.01 9.68 23.57
CA TYR A 476 20.59 8.40 23.03
C TYR A 476 20.93 7.22 23.94
N GLU A 477 22.11 7.22 24.58
CA GLU A 477 22.52 6.26 25.60
C GLU A 477 21.53 6.19 26.78
N LYS A 478 21.10 7.35 27.30
CA LYS A 478 20.13 7.41 28.42
C LYS A 478 18.82 6.70 28.06
N VAL A 479 18.38 6.87 26.83
CA VAL A 479 17.10 6.36 26.34
C VAL A 479 17.17 4.86 26.09
N VAL A 480 18.24 4.38 25.46
CA VAL A 480 18.47 2.94 25.26
C VAL A 480 18.50 2.23 26.61
N ASN A 481 19.18 2.81 27.61
CA ASN A 481 19.20 2.26 28.97
C ASN A 481 17.80 2.20 29.60
N GLN A 482 17.00 3.26 29.48
CA GLN A 482 15.61 3.25 29.97
C GLN A 482 14.74 2.20 29.25
N ALA A 483 14.92 2.00 27.95
CA ALA A 483 14.19 0.98 27.18
C ALA A 483 14.54 -0.44 27.64
N ILE A 484 15.84 -0.70 27.90
CA ILE A 484 16.34 -1.97 28.42
C ILE A 484 15.85 -2.21 29.85
N GLU A 485 15.88 -1.19 30.73
CA GLU A 485 15.36 -1.26 32.10
C GLU A 485 13.86 -1.60 32.12
N ARG A 486 13.10 -1.11 31.14
CA ARG A 486 11.68 -1.41 30.93
C ARG A 486 11.42 -2.79 30.29
N LYS A 487 12.46 -3.60 30.06
CA LYS A 487 12.39 -4.95 29.45
C LYS A 487 11.77 -4.96 28.05
N LEU A 488 11.94 -3.88 27.28
CA LEU A 488 11.52 -3.82 25.88
C LEU A 488 12.55 -4.57 25.01
N ASN A 489 12.51 -5.90 25.03
CA ASN A 489 13.61 -6.71 24.51
C ASN A 489 13.88 -6.50 23.01
N TYR A 490 12.87 -6.53 22.14
CA TYR A 490 13.09 -6.34 20.69
C TYR A 490 13.41 -4.89 20.33
N GLU A 491 12.52 -3.94 20.68
CA GLU A 491 12.70 -2.52 20.35
C GLU A 491 13.92 -1.91 21.04
N GLY A 492 14.20 -2.27 22.30
CA GLY A 492 15.39 -1.82 23.00
C GLY A 492 16.67 -2.29 22.32
N ASN A 493 16.71 -3.53 21.78
CA ASN A 493 17.87 -4.02 21.03
C ASN A 493 17.97 -3.40 19.62
N LYS A 494 16.85 -3.07 18.98
CA LYS A 494 16.84 -2.30 17.72
C LYS A 494 17.39 -0.89 17.93
N MET A 495 16.95 -0.19 18.99
CA MET A 495 17.49 1.11 19.38
C MET A 495 18.98 1.02 19.75
N LYS A 496 19.38 -0.07 20.40
CA LYS A 496 20.79 -0.35 20.71
C LYS A 496 21.63 -0.57 19.44
N PHE A 497 21.09 -1.23 18.41
CA PHE A 497 21.73 -1.33 17.11
C PHE A 497 21.94 0.05 16.45
N ASP A 498 20.90 0.89 16.45
CA ASP A 498 20.98 2.25 15.95
C ASP A 498 22.02 3.09 16.74
N LEU A 499 22.14 2.87 18.06
CA LEU A 499 23.20 3.48 18.88
C LEU A 499 24.59 3.00 18.46
N GLY A 500 24.75 1.72 18.15
CA GLY A 500 25.96 1.18 17.51
C GLY A 500 26.31 1.91 16.21
N THR A 501 25.31 2.20 15.38
CA THR A 501 25.46 2.98 14.15
C THR A 501 25.89 4.43 14.44
N ALA A 502 25.31 5.07 15.45
CA ALA A 502 25.71 6.41 15.88
C ALA A 502 27.17 6.45 16.39
N TYR A 503 27.61 5.46 17.17
CA TYR A 503 29.02 5.34 17.56
C TYR A 503 29.93 5.15 16.35
N ALA A 504 29.52 4.35 15.36
CA ALA A 504 30.28 4.15 14.13
C ALA A 504 30.47 5.47 13.37
N VAL A 505 29.40 6.26 13.19
CA VAL A 505 29.45 7.58 12.54
C VAL A 505 30.33 8.57 13.33
N ASN A 506 30.30 8.53 14.66
CA ASN A 506 31.19 9.32 15.53
C ASN A 506 32.64 8.82 15.56
N ARG A 507 32.97 7.76 14.81
CA ARG A 507 34.27 7.09 14.80
C ARG A 507 34.67 6.44 16.13
N GLU A 508 33.71 6.16 17.01
CA GLU A 508 33.89 5.36 18.24
C GLU A 508 33.79 3.85 17.94
N PHE A 509 34.66 3.37 17.04
CA PHE A 509 34.54 2.04 16.43
C PHE A 509 34.51 0.88 17.43
N HIS A 510 35.32 0.94 18.49
CA HIS A 510 35.31 -0.12 19.52
C HIS A 510 33.97 -0.20 20.25
N LYS A 511 33.35 0.93 20.58
CA LYS A 511 32.02 0.93 21.20
C LYS A 511 30.98 0.40 20.22
N ALA A 512 31.00 0.86 18.97
CA ALA A 512 30.11 0.37 17.93
C ALA A 512 30.16 -1.16 17.79
N LEU A 513 31.36 -1.74 17.68
CA LEU A 513 31.54 -3.20 17.56
C LEU A 513 31.04 -3.96 18.80
N THR A 514 31.31 -3.46 20.01
CA THR A 514 30.80 -4.05 21.25
C THR A 514 29.28 -4.02 21.28
N THR A 515 28.67 -2.87 20.96
CA THR A 515 27.22 -2.71 20.91
C THR A 515 26.59 -3.65 19.87
N TYR A 516 27.16 -3.78 18.68
CA TYR A 516 26.68 -4.73 17.67
C TYR A 516 26.78 -6.18 18.12
N ASN A 517 27.85 -6.57 18.83
CA ASN A 517 27.99 -7.93 19.35
C ASN A 517 26.93 -8.25 20.42
N GLU A 518 26.65 -7.31 21.33
CA GLU A 518 25.60 -7.47 22.34
C GLU A 518 24.21 -7.63 21.70
N VAL A 519 23.91 -6.87 20.64
CA VAL A 519 22.66 -7.02 19.89
C VAL A 519 22.63 -8.33 19.09
N LEU A 520 23.76 -8.77 18.53
CA LEU A 520 23.89 -10.06 17.84
C LEU A 520 23.61 -11.24 18.77
N GLU A 521 24.12 -11.23 20.00
CA GLU A 521 23.85 -12.28 20.99
C GLU A 521 22.34 -12.41 21.27
N TYR A 522 21.65 -11.28 21.43
CA TYR A 522 20.20 -11.25 21.56
C TYR A 522 19.51 -11.79 20.30
N ALA A 523 19.87 -11.27 19.12
CA ALA A 523 19.26 -11.63 17.84
C ALA A 523 19.37 -13.15 17.57
N VAL A 524 20.56 -13.73 17.79
CA VAL A 524 20.80 -15.18 17.65
C VAL A 524 19.98 -15.96 18.67
N SER A 525 19.91 -15.53 19.94
CA SER A 525 19.13 -16.24 20.97
C SER A 525 17.63 -16.30 20.66
N GLN A 526 17.12 -15.31 19.94
CA GLN A 526 15.70 -15.19 19.58
C GLN A 526 15.40 -15.61 18.12
N ASN A 527 16.41 -16.06 17.37
CA ASN A 527 16.32 -16.35 15.92
C ASN A 527 15.76 -15.19 15.07
N ILE A 528 16.22 -13.96 15.35
CA ILE A 528 15.81 -12.75 14.61
C ILE A 528 16.83 -12.48 13.49
N THR A 529 16.67 -13.18 12.37
CA THR A 529 17.61 -13.12 11.22
C THR A 529 17.80 -11.72 10.64
N GLU A 530 16.76 -10.88 10.67
CA GLU A 530 16.80 -9.48 10.20
C GLU A 530 17.81 -8.65 10.99
N LEU A 531 17.76 -8.74 12.32
CA LEU A 531 18.65 -7.98 13.20
C LEU A 531 20.09 -8.50 13.13
N GLU A 532 20.28 -9.82 12.92
CA GLU A 532 21.61 -10.38 12.63
C GLU A 532 22.21 -9.78 11.35
N ALA A 533 21.44 -9.74 10.27
CA ALA A 533 21.88 -9.19 8.98
C ALA A 533 22.35 -7.74 9.11
N HIS A 534 21.56 -6.91 9.80
CA HIS A 534 21.88 -5.50 10.05
C HIS A 534 23.14 -5.33 10.91
N CYS A 535 23.30 -6.11 11.98
CA CYS A 535 24.49 -6.04 12.82
C CYS A 535 25.76 -6.43 12.05
N TYR A 536 25.71 -7.46 11.21
CA TYR A 536 26.85 -7.82 10.36
C TYR A 536 27.16 -6.75 9.30
N GLU A 537 26.14 -6.10 8.74
CA GLU A 537 26.34 -4.97 7.83
C GLU A 537 27.03 -3.80 8.55
N GLY A 538 26.53 -3.39 9.72
CA GLY A 538 27.12 -2.31 10.52
C GLY A 538 28.54 -2.62 10.97
N LYS A 539 28.86 -3.87 11.30
CA LYS A 539 30.24 -4.32 11.55
C LYS A 539 31.11 -4.21 10.30
N GLY A 540 30.58 -4.56 9.13
CA GLY A 540 31.26 -4.40 7.84
C GLY A 540 31.64 -2.96 7.57
N ASP A 541 30.72 -2.02 7.82
CA ASP A 541 30.93 -0.58 7.68
C ASP A 541 32.01 -0.08 8.66
N VAL A 542 31.99 -0.51 9.91
CA VAL A 542 33.02 -0.14 10.92
C VAL A 542 34.39 -0.68 10.55
N TYR A 543 34.50 -1.96 10.15
CA TYR A 543 35.78 -2.54 9.76
C TYR A 543 36.35 -1.88 8.50
N PHE A 544 35.49 -1.46 7.57
CA PHE A 544 35.90 -0.70 6.39
C PHE A 544 36.53 0.65 6.78
N GLU A 545 35.89 1.42 7.65
CA GLU A 545 36.43 2.69 8.15
C GLU A 545 37.73 2.50 8.96
N MET A 546 37.87 1.38 9.67
CA MET A 546 39.11 0.99 10.35
C MET A 546 40.21 0.51 9.39
N LYS A 547 39.94 0.40 8.08
CA LYS A 547 40.81 -0.17 7.04
C LYS A 547 41.15 -1.65 7.22
N ASP A 548 40.36 -2.39 8.01
CA ASP A 548 40.42 -3.84 8.12
C ASP A 548 39.53 -4.48 7.05
N LEU A 549 40.03 -4.45 5.80
CA LEU A 549 39.25 -4.82 4.61
C LEU A 549 38.83 -6.30 4.63
N GLU A 550 39.66 -7.19 5.17
CA GLU A 550 39.34 -8.63 5.27
C GLU A 550 38.16 -8.89 6.19
N LYS A 551 38.15 -8.30 7.40
CA LYS A 551 37.01 -8.43 8.31
C LYS A 551 35.76 -7.75 7.77
N SER A 552 35.92 -6.63 7.06
CA SER A 552 34.81 -5.95 6.40
C SER A 552 34.15 -6.85 5.35
N LEU A 553 34.93 -7.47 4.46
CA LEU A 553 34.44 -8.41 3.44
C LEU A 553 33.74 -9.63 4.05
N ASN A 554 34.30 -10.20 5.12
CA ASN A 554 33.69 -11.33 5.82
C ASN A 554 32.36 -10.96 6.48
N ALA A 555 32.28 -9.78 7.10
CA ALA A 555 31.06 -9.28 7.72
C ALA A 555 29.95 -9.02 6.68
N TYR A 556 30.26 -8.35 5.56
CA TYR A 556 29.29 -8.18 4.47
C TYR A 556 28.85 -9.51 3.86
N SER A 557 29.77 -10.47 3.69
CA SER A 557 29.42 -11.82 3.18
C SER A 557 28.43 -12.53 4.10
N THR A 558 28.60 -12.40 5.41
CA THR A 558 27.68 -12.98 6.40
C THR A 558 26.33 -12.27 6.40
N SER A 559 26.33 -10.94 6.33
CA SER A 559 25.10 -10.14 6.22
C SER A 559 24.28 -10.53 4.98
N ILE A 560 24.93 -10.62 3.81
CA ILE A 560 24.32 -11.06 2.55
C ILE A 560 23.71 -12.46 2.69
N GLY A 561 24.43 -13.41 3.29
CA GLY A 561 23.91 -14.77 3.52
C GLY A 561 22.65 -14.78 4.40
N LYS A 562 22.58 -13.91 5.41
CA LYS A 562 21.41 -13.75 6.27
C LYS A 562 20.24 -13.07 5.55
N GLN A 563 20.50 -12.06 4.73
CA GLN A 563 19.47 -11.42 3.89
C GLN A 563 18.89 -12.41 2.86
N GLU A 564 19.72 -13.28 2.27
CA GLU A 564 19.28 -14.35 1.38
C GLU A 564 18.40 -15.38 2.10
N GLU A 565 18.70 -15.70 3.35
CA GLU A 565 17.87 -16.57 4.21
C GLU A 565 16.48 -15.95 4.45
N ILE A 566 16.41 -14.64 4.72
CA ILE A 566 15.15 -13.92 4.90
C ILE A 566 14.35 -13.88 3.59
N ALA A 567 15.00 -13.59 2.46
CA ALA A 567 14.33 -13.56 1.16
C ALA A 567 13.66 -14.90 0.80
N PHE A 568 14.17 -16.01 1.35
CA PHE A 568 13.59 -17.35 1.19
C PHE A 568 12.33 -17.59 2.04
N SER A 569 12.24 -17.01 3.25
CA SER A 569 11.18 -17.33 4.22
C SER A 569 9.90 -16.49 4.06
N LEU A 570 9.93 -15.44 3.24
CA LEU A 570 8.82 -14.50 3.10
C LEU A 570 7.67 -15.02 2.22
N LYS A 571 6.47 -15.00 2.81
CA LYS A 571 5.20 -15.49 2.22
C LYS A 571 4.48 -14.45 1.31
N SER A 572 4.91 -13.18 1.27
CA SER A 572 4.22 -12.10 0.53
C SER A 572 5.19 -11.18 -0.24
N GLY A 573 4.74 -10.66 -1.38
CA GLY A 573 5.56 -9.83 -2.29
C GLY A 573 5.92 -8.43 -1.78
N LEU A 574 5.18 -7.88 -0.81
CA LEU A 574 5.35 -6.51 -0.28
C LEU A 574 6.65 -6.34 0.54
N ASN A 575 7.04 -7.35 1.31
CA ASN A 575 8.31 -7.30 2.05
C ASN A 575 9.50 -7.65 1.17
N ARG A 576 9.29 -8.36 0.05
CA ARG A 576 10.39 -8.89 -0.76
C ARG A 576 11.21 -7.79 -1.46
N SER A 577 10.59 -6.67 -1.84
CA SER A 577 11.28 -5.57 -2.55
C SER A 577 12.28 -4.83 -1.65
N SER A 578 11.90 -4.49 -0.41
CA SER A 578 12.79 -3.82 0.54
C SER A 578 14.01 -4.65 0.90
N TYR A 579 13.86 -5.97 1.04
CA TYR A 579 14.99 -6.89 1.25
C TYR A 579 15.93 -6.95 0.04
N PHE A 580 15.41 -6.93 -1.18
CA PHE A 580 16.28 -6.91 -2.36
C PHE A 580 17.05 -5.58 -2.50
N ASP A 581 16.44 -4.46 -2.13
CA ASP A 581 17.14 -3.17 -2.08
C ASP A 581 18.26 -3.18 -1.03
N ALA A 582 18.00 -3.72 0.17
CA ALA A 582 19.01 -3.89 1.22
C ALA A 582 20.14 -4.84 0.78
N LEU A 583 19.79 -5.99 0.18
CA LEU A 583 20.74 -6.96 -0.36
C LEU A 583 21.64 -6.35 -1.43
N ARG A 584 21.08 -5.52 -2.32
CA ARG A 584 21.84 -4.79 -3.31
C ARG A 584 22.81 -3.81 -2.64
N SER A 585 22.33 -2.98 -1.72
CA SER A 585 23.16 -2.01 -0.99
C SER A 585 24.36 -2.69 -0.32
N THR A 586 24.15 -3.79 0.40
CA THR A 586 25.23 -4.55 1.04
C THR A 586 26.20 -5.16 0.02
N THR A 587 25.70 -5.64 -1.12
CA THR A 587 26.55 -6.19 -2.20
C THR A 587 27.39 -5.09 -2.88
N GLU A 588 26.85 -3.90 -3.09
CA GLU A 588 27.59 -2.75 -3.63
C GLU A 588 28.73 -2.33 -2.69
N LYS A 589 28.46 -2.26 -1.38
CA LYS A 589 29.50 -2.03 -0.36
C LYS A 589 30.59 -3.09 -0.44
N GLN A 590 30.23 -4.37 -0.53
CA GLN A 590 31.18 -5.48 -0.65
C GLN A 590 32.07 -5.35 -1.89
N ILE A 591 31.50 -5.01 -3.05
CA ILE A 591 32.26 -4.78 -4.30
C ILE A 591 33.22 -3.60 -4.11
N TYR A 592 32.75 -2.50 -3.51
CA TYR A 592 33.57 -1.32 -3.25
C TYR A 592 34.77 -1.67 -2.35
N VAL A 593 34.56 -2.40 -1.26
CA VAL A 593 35.65 -2.84 -0.36
C VAL A 593 36.64 -3.74 -1.07
N ALA A 594 36.18 -4.68 -1.91
CA ALA A 594 37.08 -5.53 -2.69
C ALA A 594 37.95 -4.70 -3.66
N LEU A 595 37.38 -3.67 -4.29
CA LEU A 595 38.13 -2.74 -5.13
C LEU A 595 39.14 -1.92 -4.33
N GLU A 596 38.84 -1.52 -3.09
CA GLU A 596 39.82 -0.85 -2.21
C GLU A 596 40.94 -1.78 -1.75
N ASN A 597 40.64 -3.07 -1.61
CA ASN A 597 41.63 -4.11 -1.32
C ASN A 597 42.50 -4.47 -2.53
N GLN A 598 42.32 -3.79 -3.67
CA GLN A 598 42.99 -4.07 -4.95
C GLN A 598 42.75 -5.50 -5.48
N ASP A 599 41.73 -6.19 -4.98
CA ASP A 599 41.36 -7.54 -5.40
C ASP A 599 40.27 -7.46 -6.49
N LEU A 600 40.73 -7.16 -7.70
CA LEU A 600 39.86 -6.97 -8.87
C LEU A 600 39.11 -8.26 -9.24
N MET A 601 39.70 -9.43 -9.02
CA MET A 601 39.06 -10.71 -9.33
C MET A 601 37.86 -10.94 -8.42
N THR A 602 38.05 -10.79 -7.10
CA THR A 602 36.96 -10.94 -6.13
C THR A 602 35.88 -9.86 -6.32
N ALA A 603 36.27 -8.61 -6.61
CA ALA A 603 35.32 -7.54 -6.91
C ALA A 603 34.46 -7.83 -8.15
N PHE A 604 35.06 -8.39 -9.21
CA PHE A 604 34.34 -8.81 -10.40
C PHE A 604 33.42 -10.01 -10.11
N GLU A 605 33.86 -10.98 -9.31
CA GLU A 605 33.02 -12.11 -8.91
C GLU A 605 31.80 -11.65 -8.11
N TYR A 606 31.94 -10.70 -7.18
CA TYR A 606 30.80 -10.12 -6.47
C TYR A 606 29.85 -9.37 -7.40
N THR A 607 30.40 -8.62 -8.38
CA THR A 607 29.61 -7.99 -9.45
C THR A 607 28.79 -9.03 -10.22
N GLU A 608 29.41 -10.12 -10.65
CA GLU A 608 28.70 -11.17 -11.39
C GLU A 608 27.67 -11.88 -10.50
N LYS A 609 27.96 -12.11 -9.22
CA LYS A 609 26.98 -12.65 -8.27
C LYS A 609 25.77 -11.74 -8.11
N ALA A 610 25.97 -10.42 -8.12
CA ALA A 610 24.89 -9.46 -8.05
C ALA A 610 24.03 -9.47 -9.33
N LYS A 611 24.66 -9.48 -10.52
CA LYS A 611 23.99 -9.37 -11.82
C LYS A 611 23.33 -10.65 -12.31
N ALA A 612 23.82 -11.80 -11.86
CA ALA A 612 23.50 -13.10 -12.44
C ALA A 612 22.77 -14.04 -11.46
N ARG A 613 22.34 -13.51 -10.31
CA ARG A 613 21.79 -14.23 -9.16
C ARG A 613 20.51 -15.02 -9.46
N THR A 614 19.67 -14.53 -10.36
CA THR A 614 18.40 -15.17 -10.76
C THR A 614 18.52 -15.79 -12.16
N PHE A 615 19.30 -15.18 -13.06
CA PHE A 615 19.48 -15.68 -14.42
C PHE A 615 20.36 -16.93 -14.53
N ILE A 616 21.47 -17.03 -13.76
CA ILE A 616 22.30 -18.26 -13.71
C ILE A 616 21.54 -19.39 -13.02
N SER A 617 20.75 -19.08 -12.01
CA SER A 617 19.85 -20.04 -11.38
C SER A 617 19.00 -20.75 -12.41
N PHE A 618 18.44 -19.99 -13.36
CA PHE A 618 17.78 -20.57 -14.51
C PHE A 618 18.79 -21.29 -15.43
N LEU A 619 19.81 -20.63 -15.99
CA LEU A 619 20.72 -21.27 -16.99
C LEU A 619 21.39 -22.57 -16.51
N SER A 620 21.74 -22.67 -15.23
CA SER A 620 22.31 -23.88 -14.62
C SER A 620 21.34 -25.07 -14.62
N LEU A 621 20.02 -24.82 -14.62
CA LEU A 621 18.99 -25.83 -14.81
C LEU A 621 18.86 -26.27 -16.26
N GLY A 622 19.15 -25.40 -17.23
CA GLY A 622 19.03 -25.69 -18.66
C GLY A 622 20.06 -26.71 -19.18
N ASN A 623 21.23 -26.81 -18.53
CA ASN A 623 22.25 -27.83 -18.85
C ASN A 623 21.93 -29.21 -18.25
N ILE A 624 20.89 -29.32 -17.43
CA ILE A 624 20.37 -30.60 -16.93
C ILE A 624 19.06 -30.84 -17.68
N LYS A 625 18.72 -32.09 -18.01
CA LYS A 625 17.40 -32.47 -18.55
C LYS A 625 16.29 -32.24 -17.50
N ILE A 626 16.07 -30.99 -17.10
CA ILE A 626 15.21 -30.54 -16.01
C ILE A 626 13.88 -29.97 -16.51
N ALA A 627 13.69 -29.79 -17.82
CA ALA A 627 12.35 -29.52 -18.37
C ALA A 627 11.29 -30.57 -17.92
N GLN A 628 11.74 -31.72 -17.40
CA GLN A 628 10.95 -32.80 -16.81
C GLN A 628 11.15 -32.99 -15.29
N SER A 629 11.92 -32.12 -14.62
CA SER A 629 12.14 -32.24 -13.18
C SER A 629 10.91 -31.74 -12.42
N PRO A 630 10.54 -32.38 -11.30
CA PRO A 630 9.46 -31.92 -10.45
C PRO A 630 9.66 -30.45 -10.02
N ALA A 631 10.88 -30.02 -9.72
CA ALA A 631 11.17 -28.65 -9.29
C ALA A 631 10.91 -27.60 -10.39
N PHE A 632 11.25 -27.91 -11.65
CA PHE A 632 10.95 -27.01 -12.78
C PHE A 632 9.45 -26.94 -13.06
N HIS A 633 8.74 -28.06 -12.96
CA HIS A 633 7.29 -28.09 -13.07
C HIS A 633 6.62 -27.27 -11.96
N GLU A 634 7.09 -27.35 -10.72
CA GLU A 634 6.57 -26.57 -9.59
C GLU A 634 6.83 -25.06 -9.77
N VAL A 635 8.04 -24.66 -10.21
CA VAL A 635 8.37 -23.25 -10.52
C VAL A 635 7.54 -22.72 -11.68
N ARG A 636 7.43 -23.47 -12.77
CA ARG A 636 6.63 -23.08 -13.94
C ARG A 636 5.15 -22.97 -13.58
N LYS A 637 4.61 -23.90 -12.81
CA LYS A 637 3.23 -23.85 -12.32
C LYS A 637 3.00 -22.67 -11.39
N ALA A 638 3.97 -22.30 -10.54
CA ALA A 638 3.88 -21.08 -9.74
C ALA A 638 3.88 -19.82 -10.61
N GLN A 639 4.70 -19.77 -11.66
CA GLN A 639 4.71 -18.66 -12.62
C GLN A 639 3.38 -18.58 -13.39
N ASP A 640 2.86 -19.69 -13.91
CA ASP A 640 1.58 -19.73 -14.62
C ASP A 640 0.42 -19.25 -13.73
N LEU A 641 0.42 -19.67 -12.45
CA LEU A 641 -0.57 -19.24 -11.47
C LEU A 641 -0.39 -17.77 -11.06
N GLN A 642 0.84 -17.26 -11.03
CA GLN A 642 1.13 -15.84 -10.81
C GLN A 642 0.58 -14.98 -11.95
N ILE A 643 0.76 -15.44 -13.20
CA ILE A 643 0.24 -14.81 -14.41
C ILE A 643 -1.30 -14.83 -14.38
N GLU A 644 -1.91 -15.99 -14.08
CA GLU A 644 -3.37 -16.12 -13.94
C GLU A 644 -3.90 -15.15 -12.87
N PHE A 645 -3.29 -15.14 -11.69
CA PHE A 645 -3.63 -14.23 -10.59
C PHE A 645 -3.60 -12.76 -11.02
N GLN A 646 -2.53 -12.33 -11.67
CA GLN A 646 -2.34 -10.94 -12.04
C GLN A 646 -3.25 -10.51 -13.20
N ASN A 647 -3.45 -11.35 -14.21
CA ASN A 647 -4.38 -11.03 -15.31
C ASN A 647 -5.81 -10.83 -14.80
N ARG A 648 -6.24 -11.67 -13.85
CA ARG A 648 -7.54 -11.50 -13.20
C ARG A 648 -7.60 -10.25 -12.33
N TYR A 649 -6.51 -9.88 -11.68
CA TYR A 649 -6.41 -8.61 -10.97
C TYR A 649 -6.53 -7.41 -11.91
N ASP A 650 -5.83 -7.43 -13.04
CA ASP A 650 -5.87 -6.35 -14.03
C ASP A 650 -7.27 -6.19 -14.64
N GLU A 651 -7.90 -7.30 -15.06
CA GLU A 651 -9.30 -7.34 -15.52
C GLU A 651 -10.26 -6.77 -14.47
N TYR A 652 -10.09 -7.18 -13.21
CA TYR A 652 -10.86 -6.67 -12.09
C TYR A 652 -10.63 -5.16 -11.89
N SER A 653 -9.38 -4.69 -11.92
CA SER A 653 -8.99 -3.31 -11.65
C SER A 653 -9.48 -2.30 -12.70
N ARG A 654 -9.57 -2.73 -13.97
CA ARG A 654 -10.05 -1.92 -15.11
C ARG A 654 -11.57 -1.88 -15.24
N SER A 655 -12.29 -2.77 -14.57
CA SER A 655 -13.74 -2.82 -14.67
C SER A 655 -14.39 -1.68 -13.86
N ASP A 656 -15.20 -0.85 -14.53
CA ASP A 656 -15.95 0.24 -13.90
C ASP A 656 -16.99 -0.30 -12.91
N ASN A 657 -17.14 0.37 -11.76
CA ASN A 657 -18.07 0.00 -10.69
C ASN A 657 -19.57 0.04 -11.10
N ASN A 658 -19.90 0.53 -12.30
CA ASN A 658 -21.26 0.77 -12.74
C ASN A 658 -21.98 -0.49 -13.28
N GLU A 659 -21.27 -1.58 -13.59
CA GLU A 659 -21.87 -2.87 -13.99
C GLU A 659 -21.70 -3.95 -12.90
N SER A 660 -22.62 -3.98 -11.94
CA SER A 660 -22.52 -4.77 -10.69
C SER A 660 -22.30 -6.28 -10.88
N LYS A 661 -22.81 -6.88 -11.97
CA LYS A 661 -22.75 -8.33 -12.19
C LYS A 661 -21.43 -8.76 -12.82
N HIS A 662 -20.89 -7.99 -13.76
CA HIS A 662 -19.62 -8.31 -14.42
C HIS A 662 -18.44 -8.10 -13.48
N HIS A 663 -18.41 -6.96 -12.76
CA HIS A 663 -17.38 -6.64 -11.77
C HIS A 663 -17.31 -7.69 -10.65
N SER A 664 -18.47 -8.17 -10.16
CA SER A 664 -18.52 -9.21 -9.12
C SER A 664 -17.99 -10.58 -9.59
N THR A 665 -18.21 -10.91 -10.86
CA THR A 665 -17.70 -12.15 -11.47
C THR A 665 -16.18 -12.09 -11.65
N LEU A 666 -15.66 -10.97 -12.16
CA LEU A 666 -14.22 -10.73 -12.29
C LEU A 666 -13.52 -10.78 -10.94
N LYS A 667 -14.11 -10.16 -9.91
CA LYS A 667 -13.62 -10.22 -8.53
C LYS A 667 -13.46 -11.67 -8.05
N LYS A 668 -14.48 -12.51 -8.23
CA LYS A 668 -14.44 -13.94 -7.85
C LYS A 668 -13.35 -14.71 -8.60
N GLN A 669 -13.17 -14.42 -9.89
CA GLN A 669 -12.13 -15.06 -10.71
C GLN A 669 -10.73 -14.66 -10.22
N TYR A 670 -10.53 -13.38 -9.88
CA TYR A 670 -9.32 -12.87 -9.27
C TYR A 670 -8.96 -13.57 -7.96
N ILE A 671 -9.91 -13.65 -7.03
CA ILE A 671 -9.70 -14.30 -5.72
C ILE A 671 -9.31 -15.77 -5.90
N LYS A 672 -9.99 -16.48 -6.80
CA LYS A 672 -9.70 -17.89 -7.07
C LYS A 672 -8.29 -18.08 -7.64
N ALA A 673 -7.88 -17.20 -8.54
CA ALA A 673 -6.53 -17.23 -9.10
C ALA A 673 -5.46 -16.91 -8.04
N LYS A 674 -5.72 -15.92 -7.16
CA LYS A 674 -4.87 -15.60 -6.01
C LYS A 674 -4.63 -16.79 -5.10
N GLN A 675 -5.71 -17.47 -4.69
CA GLN A 675 -5.63 -18.63 -3.79
C GLN A 675 -4.83 -19.78 -4.39
N LYS A 676 -5.00 -20.06 -5.70
CA LYS A 676 -4.20 -21.09 -6.37
C LYS A 676 -2.71 -20.74 -6.33
N TYR A 677 -2.36 -19.49 -6.63
CA TYR A 677 -0.97 -19.02 -6.62
C TYR A 677 -0.35 -19.13 -5.22
N GLU A 678 -1.02 -18.64 -4.18
CA GLU A 678 -0.56 -18.72 -2.80
C GLU A 678 -0.38 -20.18 -2.34
N THR A 679 -1.34 -21.06 -2.69
CA THR A 679 -1.25 -22.51 -2.39
C THR A 679 -0.03 -23.15 -3.06
N GLN A 680 0.28 -22.76 -4.29
CA GLN A 680 1.45 -23.27 -5.01
C GLN A 680 2.77 -22.79 -4.39
N LEU A 681 2.83 -21.53 -3.93
CA LEU A 681 3.98 -21.03 -3.19
C LEU A 681 4.19 -21.79 -1.87
N HIS A 682 3.10 -22.15 -1.18
CA HIS A 682 3.17 -22.98 0.02
C HIS A 682 3.78 -24.36 -0.25
N LEU A 683 3.33 -25.04 -1.30
CA LEU A 683 3.87 -26.36 -1.70
C LEU A 683 5.38 -26.29 -2.05
N MET A 684 5.82 -25.19 -2.63
CA MET A 684 7.24 -24.95 -2.94
C MET A 684 8.08 -24.64 -1.70
N ALA A 685 7.52 -23.97 -0.70
CA ALA A 685 8.23 -23.64 0.54
C ALA A 685 8.49 -24.88 1.41
N ASP A 686 7.56 -25.83 1.40
CA ASP A 686 7.64 -27.07 2.20
C ASP A 686 8.57 -28.13 1.58
N THR A 687 8.95 -27.98 0.31
CA THR A 687 9.80 -28.94 -0.44
C THR A 687 11.26 -28.45 -0.57
N LYS A 688 12.10 -28.58 0.48
CA LYS A 688 13.57 -28.36 0.40
C LYS A 688 14.30 -29.70 0.14
N PRO A 689 15.32 -29.85 -0.75
CA PRO A 689 16.47 -28.94 -1.01
C PRO A 689 16.80 -28.71 -2.52
N SER A 690 15.85 -28.89 -3.45
CA SER A 690 16.10 -28.65 -4.89
C SER A 690 15.95 -27.16 -5.27
N ALA A 691 15.12 -26.40 -4.56
CA ALA A 691 14.96 -24.96 -4.80
C ALA A 691 16.11 -24.11 -4.23
N SER A 692 16.80 -24.57 -3.18
CA SER A 692 17.99 -23.90 -2.66
C SER A 692 19.17 -24.00 -3.63
N MET A 693 19.28 -25.09 -4.41
CA MET A 693 20.27 -25.21 -5.49
C MET A 693 20.05 -24.19 -6.61
N LEU A 694 18.80 -23.79 -6.86
CA LEU A 694 18.46 -22.78 -7.88
C LEU A 694 19.25 -21.51 -7.61
N PHE A 695 19.18 -20.95 -6.40
CA PHE A 695 19.78 -19.65 -6.07
C PHE A 695 21.25 -19.72 -5.63
N THR A 696 21.92 -20.88 -5.75
CA THR A 696 23.33 -20.94 -5.37
C THR A 696 24.23 -20.20 -6.37
N THR A 697 24.76 -19.05 -5.92
CA THR A 697 25.75 -18.19 -6.59
C THR A 697 27.13 -18.84 -6.79
N LYS A 698 27.27 -20.16 -6.54
CA LYS A 698 28.53 -20.91 -6.64
C LYS A 698 29.04 -21.06 -8.09
N ASN A 699 28.25 -20.67 -9.09
CA ASN A 699 28.52 -20.93 -10.51
C ASN A 699 28.73 -19.67 -11.37
N VAL A 700 29.06 -18.51 -10.79
CA VAL A 700 29.46 -17.33 -11.58
C VAL A 700 30.81 -17.56 -12.27
N ILE A 701 31.05 -16.89 -13.40
CA ILE A 701 32.33 -16.97 -14.10
C ILE A 701 33.39 -16.14 -13.39
N SER A 702 34.59 -16.70 -13.22
CA SER A 702 35.76 -15.93 -12.77
C SER A 702 36.46 -15.26 -13.96
N ILE A 703 37.27 -14.23 -13.71
CA ILE A 703 38.07 -13.57 -14.76
C ILE A 703 38.95 -14.59 -15.50
N ASN A 704 39.58 -15.51 -14.78
CA ASN A 704 40.47 -16.53 -15.37
C ASN A 704 39.73 -17.41 -16.39
N ILE A 705 38.50 -17.83 -16.08
CA ILE A 705 37.68 -18.61 -17.01
C ILE A 705 37.19 -17.71 -18.14
N LEU A 706 36.79 -16.47 -17.85
CA LEU A 706 36.32 -15.54 -18.86
C LEU A 706 37.40 -15.26 -19.93
N GLN A 707 38.66 -15.07 -19.51
CA GLN A 707 39.78 -14.83 -20.42
C GLN A 707 40.04 -15.99 -21.38
N THR A 708 39.76 -17.25 -21.00
CA THR A 708 39.90 -18.38 -21.93
C THR A 708 38.77 -18.46 -22.96
N LEU A 709 37.62 -17.84 -22.68
CA LEU A 709 36.47 -17.81 -23.59
C LEU A 709 36.46 -16.61 -24.54
N LEU A 710 37.16 -15.53 -24.20
CA LEU A 710 37.21 -14.31 -25.01
C LEU A 710 38.11 -14.49 -26.25
N PRO A 711 37.62 -14.17 -27.47
CA PRO A 711 38.44 -14.17 -28.68
C PRO A 711 39.57 -13.12 -28.65
N GLU A 712 40.50 -13.23 -29.60
CA GLU A 712 41.44 -12.14 -29.88
C GLU A 712 40.67 -10.87 -30.32
N LYS A 713 41.27 -9.69 -30.12
CA LYS A 713 40.68 -8.37 -30.45
C LYS A 713 39.31 -8.06 -29.83
N THR A 714 38.93 -8.76 -28.76
CA THR A 714 37.66 -8.55 -28.06
C THR A 714 37.90 -7.93 -26.69
N LEU A 715 37.08 -6.94 -26.32
CA LEU A 715 37.10 -6.32 -25.00
C LEU A 715 35.69 -6.36 -24.38
N LEU A 716 35.60 -6.91 -23.18
CA LEU A 716 34.38 -6.92 -22.38
C LEU A 716 34.37 -5.76 -21.40
N LEU A 717 33.29 -5.01 -21.38
CA LEU A 717 33.03 -3.85 -20.54
C LEU A 717 31.85 -4.15 -19.62
N SER A 718 32.09 -4.27 -18.32
CA SER A 718 31.04 -4.48 -17.32
C SER A 718 30.93 -3.27 -16.40
N TYR A 719 29.80 -2.58 -16.48
CA TYR A 719 29.49 -1.41 -15.67
C TYR A 719 28.79 -1.84 -14.39
N THR A 720 29.23 -1.41 -13.22
CA THR A 720 28.55 -1.69 -11.95
C THR A 720 28.36 -0.39 -11.20
N PHE A 721 27.12 -0.08 -10.88
CA PHE A 721 26.79 1.07 -10.05
C PHE A 721 27.09 0.76 -8.59
N LEU A 722 27.92 1.59 -7.97
CA LEU A 722 28.33 1.46 -6.57
C LEU A 722 27.89 2.72 -5.83
N GLN A 723 27.03 2.53 -4.82
CA GLN A 723 26.48 3.63 -4.02
C GLN A 723 25.75 4.64 -4.92
N ASP A 724 25.65 5.91 -4.53
CA ASP A 724 24.89 6.94 -5.28
C ASP A 724 25.74 7.82 -6.23
N SER A 725 27.05 7.54 -6.37
CA SER A 725 27.94 8.43 -7.15
C SER A 725 29.15 7.78 -7.84
N THR A 726 29.30 6.46 -7.78
CA THR A 726 30.45 5.77 -8.38
C THR A 726 30.00 4.67 -9.36
N ILE A 727 30.71 4.55 -10.49
CA ILE A 727 30.52 3.47 -11.45
C ILE A 727 31.86 2.74 -11.56
N ALA A 728 31.87 1.45 -11.25
CA ALA A 728 33.00 0.58 -11.54
C ALA A 728 32.88 0.05 -12.98
N LEU A 729 33.86 0.36 -13.82
CA LEU A 729 33.97 -0.11 -15.19
C LEU A 729 35.07 -1.16 -15.25
N PHE A 730 34.67 -2.44 -15.24
CA PHE A 730 35.59 -3.54 -15.48
C PHE A 730 35.83 -3.68 -16.98
N SER A 731 37.09 -3.69 -17.38
CA SER A 731 37.50 -3.97 -18.76
C SER A 731 38.33 -5.26 -18.78
N ILE A 732 37.89 -6.25 -19.55
CA ILE A 732 38.48 -7.59 -19.57
C ILE A 732 38.70 -8.01 -21.02
N SER A 733 39.93 -8.29 -21.38
CA SER A 733 40.32 -8.92 -22.64
C SER A 733 40.99 -10.26 -22.35
N LYS A 734 41.25 -11.04 -23.40
CA LYS A 734 41.94 -12.33 -23.31
C LYS A 734 43.23 -12.31 -22.48
N ASN A 735 44.00 -11.21 -22.56
CA ASN A 735 45.34 -11.11 -21.96
C ASN A 735 45.46 -10.04 -20.86
N SER A 736 44.42 -9.24 -20.61
CA SER A 736 44.49 -8.17 -19.61
C SER A 736 43.13 -7.92 -18.97
N TYR A 737 43.12 -7.49 -17.71
CA TYR A 737 41.93 -6.98 -17.05
C TYR A 737 42.27 -5.76 -16.20
N SER A 738 41.31 -4.87 -16.02
CA SER A 738 41.42 -3.70 -15.16
C SER A 738 40.03 -3.23 -14.73
N CYS A 739 39.99 -2.33 -13.74
CA CYS A 739 38.77 -1.65 -13.34
C CYS A 739 39.06 -0.16 -13.15
N GLN A 740 38.25 0.70 -13.76
CA GLN A 740 38.26 2.13 -13.50
C GLN A 740 37.03 2.55 -12.70
N ARG A 741 37.18 3.59 -11.87
CA ARG A 741 36.11 4.16 -11.08
C ARG A 741 35.71 5.51 -11.64
N ILE A 742 34.52 5.60 -12.21
CA ILE A 742 33.94 6.82 -12.76
C ILE A 742 33.12 7.49 -11.66
N LYS A 743 33.50 8.70 -11.26
CA LYS A 743 32.76 9.48 -10.28
C LYS A 743 31.71 10.34 -10.98
N TYR A 744 30.45 9.95 -10.87
CA TYR A 744 29.33 10.70 -11.44
C TYR A 744 28.03 10.43 -10.68
N PRO A 745 27.25 11.46 -10.28
CA PRO A 745 26.00 11.27 -9.54
C PRO A 745 24.97 10.43 -10.32
N LEU A 746 24.49 9.33 -9.74
CA LEU A 746 23.61 8.39 -10.46
C LEU A 746 22.26 9.00 -10.83
N LYS A 747 21.72 9.85 -9.96
CA LYS A 747 20.48 10.57 -10.22
C LYS A 747 20.60 11.46 -11.46
N GLN A 748 21.77 12.07 -11.67
CA GLN A 748 22.05 12.88 -12.83
C GLN A 748 22.18 12.00 -14.08
N LEU A 749 22.96 10.91 -14.01
CA LEU A 749 23.13 10.00 -15.16
C LEU A 749 21.80 9.40 -15.61
N ARG A 750 20.94 8.98 -14.67
CA ARG A 750 19.58 8.50 -14.99
C ARG A 750 18.75 9.54 -15.73
N THR A 751 18.96 10.83 -15.42
CA THR A 751 18.28 11.92 -16.10
C THR A 751 18.87 12.12 -17.49
N ASP A 752 20.20 12.12 -17.61
CA ASP A 752 20.92 12.28 -18.87
C ASP A 752 20.57 11.17 -19.88
N VAL A 753 20.60 9.91 -19.43
CA VAL A 753 20.19 8.74 -20.24
C VAL A 753 18.72 8.83 -20.64
N ARG A 754 17.84 9.29 -19.74
CA ARG A 754 16.42 9.47 -20.06
C ARG A 754 16.22 10.52 -21.15
N VAL A 755 16.88 11.67 -21.04
CA VAL A 755 16.81 12.76 -22.02
C VAL A 755 17.29 12.26 -23.38
N LEU A 756 18.45 11.59 -23.43
CA LEU A 756 18.97 11.01 -24.66
C LEU A 756 18.02 9.97 -25.26
N LYS A 757 17.50 9.03 -24.45
CA LYS A 757 16.53 8.03 -24.90
C LYS A 757 15.28 8.69 -25.49
N THR A 758 14.76 9.72 -24.85
CA THR A 758 13.61 10.50 -25.36
C THR A 758 13.93 11.16 -26.69
N ALA A 759 15.12 11.73 -26.87
CA ALA A 759 15.54 12.32 -28.14
C ALA A 759 15.66 11.27 -29.26
N LEU A 760 16.12 10.06 -28.93
CA LEU A 760 16.28 8.97 -29.90
C LEU A 760 14.97 8.28 -30.28
N SER A 761 13.99 8.21 -29.37
CA SER A 761 12.76 7.43 -29.54
C SER A 761 11.62 8.18 -30.24
N HIS A 762 11.78 9.47 -30.53
CA HIS A 762 10.78 10.25 -31.27
C HIS A 762 11.13 10.33 -32.75
N HIS A 763 10.11 10.21 -33.61
CA HIS A 763 10.29 10.39 -35.05
C HIS A 763 10.81 11.81 -35.31
N PRO A 764 11.88 11.98 -36.12
CA PRO A 764 12.42 13.30 -36.42
C PRO A 764 11.35 14.17 -37.08
N ASN A 765 11.07 15.35 -36.52
CA ASN A 765 10.15 16.32 -37.08
C ASN A 765 10.95 17.49 -37.70
N LYS A 766 10.46 18.11 -38.77
CA LYS A 766 11.23 19.10 -39.56
C LYS A 766 11.66 20.37 -38.79
N ASN A 767 11.12 20.59 -37.58
CA ASN A 767 11.33 21.81 -36.79
C ASN A 767 12.06 21.58 -35.45
N THR A 768 12.46 20.35 -35.12
CA THR A 768 13.25 20.07 -33.90
C THR A 768 14.72 19.96 -34.28
N VAL A 769 15.56 20.79 -33.67
CA VAL A 769 17.03 20.70 -33.78
C VAL A 769 17.48 19.30 -33.28
N ASN A 770 18.53 18.75 -33.91
CA ASN A 770 19.10 17.42 -33.63
C ASN A 770 19.75 17.37 -32.22
N ASP A 771 18.95 17.43 -31.16
CA ASP A 771 19.45 17.47 -29.78
C ASP A 771 20.03 16.12 -29.32
N TRP A 772 19.76 15.02 -30.02
CA TRP A 772 20.30 13.69 -29.69
C TRP A 772 21.83 13.64 -29.79
N ASP A 773 22.42 14.38 -30.74
CA ASP A 773 23.84 14.33 -31.04
C ASP A 773 24.68 14.90 -29.90
N VAL A 774 24.28 16.07 -29.38
CA VAL A 774 24.88 16.73 -28.22
C VAL A 774 24.76 15.86 -26.98
N GLU A 775 23.59 15.27 -26.76
CA GLU A 775 23.34 14.40 -25.63
C GLU A 775 24.12 13.09 -25.72
N ALA A 776 24.30 12.54 -26.93
CA ALA A 776 25.11 11.35 -27.18
C ALA A 776 26.61 11.59 -26.93
N HIS A 777 27.14 12.75 -27.33
CA HIS A 777 28.50 13.17 -26.97
C HIS A 777 28.65 13.30 -25.46
N ARG A 778 27.68 13.96 -24.80
CA ARG A 778 27.71 14.18 -23.35
C ARG A 778 27.69 12.89 -22.56
N VAL A 779 26.77 11.98 -22.88
CA VAL A 779 26.68 10.66 -22.21
C VAL A 779 27.91 9.81 -22.55
N GLY A 780 28.36 9.82 -23.81
CA GLY A 780 29.57 9.12 -24.26
C GLY A 780 30.80 9.56 -23.48
N ALA A 781 31.01 10.86 -23.32
CA ALA A 781 32.12 11.41 -22.54
C ALA A 781 32.13 10.92 -21.09
N ILE A 782 30.95 10.79 -20.47
CA ILE A 782 30.83 10.34 -19.08
C ILE A 782 31.20 8.86 -18.93
N ILE A 783 30.71 7.99 -19.83
CA ILE A 783 30.81 6.53 -19.64
C ILE A 783 31.88 5.84 -20.48
N LEU A 784 32.37 6.49 -21.55
CA LEU A 784 33.33 5.92 -22.51
C LEU A 784 34.70 6.59 -22.47
N ASP A 785 34.84 7.88 -22.15
CA ASP A 785 36.17 8.52 -22.09
C ASP A 785 37.16 7.80 -21.17
N PRO A 786 36.75 7.24 -20.02
CA PRO A 786 37.66 6.43 -19.20
C PRO A 786 38.29 5.26 -19.98
N LEU A 787 37.59 4.71 -20.99
CA LEU A 787 38.12 3.66 -21.88
C LEU A 787 39.32 4.10 -22.72
N LEU A 788 39.52 5.40 -22.95
CA LEU A 788 40.65 5.91 -23.74
C LEU A 788 41.99 5.47 -23.14
N GLU A 789 42.10 5.56 -21.81
CA GLU A 789 43.28 5.11 -21.06
C GLU A 789 43.41 3.58 -21.03
N LEU A 790 42.27 2.86 -21.01
CA LEU A 790 42.24 1.39 -20.91
C LEU A 790 42.55 0.67 -22.21
N MET A 791 42.08 1.24 -23.32
CA MET A 791 42.27 0.70 -24.66
C MET A 791 43.66 1.01 -25.20
N GLY A 792 44.24 2.18 -24.89
CA GLY A 792 45.56 2.56 -25.42
C GLY A 792 45.64 2.37 -26.95
N ASN A 793 46.67 1.64 -27.42
CA ASN A 793 46.85 1.23 -28.82
C ASN A 793 46.37 -0.22 -29.11
N LYS A 794 45.52 -0.81 -28.28
CA LYS A 794 45.03 -2.18 -28.49
C LYS A 794 44.16 -2.23 -29.74
N ASP A 795 44.42 -3.23 -30.59
CA ASP A 795 43.61 -3.54 -31.77
C ASP A 795 42.33 -4.26 -31.32
N VAL A 796 41.30 -3.48 -30.97
CA VAL A 796 39.99 -3.97 -30.51
C VAL A 796 38.98 -3.78 -31.63
N GLU A 797 38.36 -4.88 -32.07
CA GLU A 797 37.32 -4.88 -33.10
C GLU A 797 35.93 -5.10 -32.52
N THR A 798 35.82 -5.89 -31.44
CA THR A 798 34.53 -6.24 -30.81
C THR A 798 34.46 -5.77 -29.37
N LEU A 799 33.37 -5.09 -29.02
CA LEU A 799 33.03 -4.69 -27.66
C LEU A 799 31.84 -5.48 -27.14
N ILE A 800 32.02 -6.15 -26.01
CA ILE A 800 30.93 -6.78 -25.27
C ILE A 800 30.53 -5.84 -24.14
N ILE A 801 29.28 -5.43 -24.10
CA ILE A 801 28.79 -4.47 -23.12
C ILE A 801 27.83 -5.16 -22.16
N ILE A 802 28.17 -5.14 -20.87
CA ILE A 802 27.31 -5.57 -19.77
C ILE A 802 26.84 -4.33 -19.01
N PRO A 803 25.67 -3.78 -19.38
CA PRO A 803 25.13 -2.61 -18.71
C PRO A 803 24.66 -2.91 -17.29
N ASP A 804 24.45 -1.85 -16.53
CA ASP A 804 23.79 -1.89 -15.23
C ASP A 804 22.77 -0.75 -15.11
N ASP A 805 21.83 -0.84 -14.17
CA ASP A 805 20.80 0.17 -13.85
C ASP A 805 20.17 0.83 -15.11
N CYS A 806 20.34 2.15 -15.30
CA CYS A 806 19.82 2.93 -16.43
C CYS A 806 20.53 2.69 -17.76
N LEU A 807 21.75 2.12 -17.78
CA LEU A 807 22.48 1.85 -19.01
C LEU A 807 21.87 0.69 -19.80
N TYR A 808 21.01 -0.13 -19.18
CA TYR A 808 20.26 -1.16 -19.90
C TYR A 808 19.31 -0.59 -20.96
N ASP A 809 18.85 0.63 -20.76
CA ASP A 809 17.98 1.36 -21.67
C ASP A 809 18.76 2.15 -22.75
N MET A 810 20.09 2.02 -22.79
CA MET A 810 20.97 2.84 -23.61
C MET A 810 21.46 2.11 -24.87
N PRO A 811 21.16 2.60 -26.08
CA PRO A 811 21.79 2.10 -27.30
C PRO A 811 23.23 2.60 -27.41
N PHE A 812 24.20 1.82 -26.96
CA PHE A 812 25.63 2.21 -26.98
C PHE A 812 26.15 2.54 -28.39
N GLN A 813 25.53 2.03 -29.44
CA GLN A 813 25.90 2.29 -30.83
C GLN A 813 25.89 3.78 -31.21
N VAL A 814 25.04 4.59 -30.56
CA VAL A 814 24.91 6.02 -30.88
C VAL A 814 25.87 6.91 -30.12
N LEU A 815 26.62 6.36 -29.16
CA LEU A 815 27.54 7.15 -28.35
C LEU A 815 28.80 7.47 -29.15
N TYR A 816 29.44 8.57 -28.78
CA TYR A 816 30.70 8.99 -29.37
C TYR A 816 31.88 8.48 -28.56
N PHE A 817 32.89 7.98 -29.27
CA PHE A 817 34.20 7.63 -28.73
C PHE A 817 35.27 8.22 -29.66
N LYS A 818 36.21 9.02 -29.15
CA LYS A 818 37.20 9.75 -29.99
C LYS A 818 36.55 10.51 -31.16
N ASP A 819 35.45 11.21 -30.88
CA ASP A 819 34.69 12.04 -31.84
C ASP A 819 34.01 11.32 -33.01
N ASP A 820 33.92 9.99 -32.99
CA ASP A 820 33.08 9.25 -33.94
C ASP A 820 32.13 8.25 -33.25
N LEU A 821 31.06 7.88 -33.94
CA LEU A 821 30.03 6.98 -33.42
C LEU A 821 30.61 5.57 -33.18
N MET A 822 30.28 4.97 -32.04
CA MET A 822 30.82 3.66 -31.65
C MET A 822 30.55 2.58 -32.69
N PHE A 823 29.37 2.56 -33.33
CA PHE A 823 29.04 1.51 -34.32
C PHE A 823 29.96 1.51 -35.54
N LYS A 824 30.61 2.64 -35.87
CA LYS A 824 31.58 2.70 -36.98
C LYS A 824 32.93 2.14 -36.61
N GLN A 825 33.26 2.15 -35.32
CA GLN A 825 34.56 1.75 -34.80
C GLN A 825 34.57 0.31 -34.29
N PHE A 826 33.45 -0.15 -33.73
CA PHE A 826 33.38 -1.43 -33.04
C PHE A 826 32.13 -2.22 -33.41
N ASN A 827 32.29 -3.53 -33.54
CA ASN A 827 31.18 -4.48 -33.48
C ASN A 827 30.71 -4.57 -32.01
N ILE A 828 29.46 -4.17 -31.72
CA ILE A 828 28.92 -4.09 -30.35
C ILE A 828 27.96 -5.25 -30.08
N VAL A 829 28.22 -6.00 -29.00
CA VAL A 829 27.36 -7.07 -28.50
C VAL A 829 26.95 -6.77 -27.06
N ASN A 830 25.65 -6.76 -26.79
CA ASN A 830 25.14 -6.55 -25.43
C ASN A 830 24.97 -7.88 -24.70
N MET A 831 25.25 -7.91 -23.40
CA MET A 831 25.08 -9.10 -22.57
C MET A 831 24.51 -8.75 -21.19
N PRO A 832 23.62 -9.56 -20.62
CA PRO A 832 23.08 -9.29 -19.29
C PRO A 832 24.07 -9.61 -18.15
N SER A 833 25.05 -10.49 -18.38
CA SER A 833 26.12 -10.86 -17.44
C SER A 833 27.24 -11.57 -18.21
N ALA A 834 28.47 -11.53 -17.69
CA ALA A 834 29.60 -12.23 -18.32
C ALA A 834 29.46 -13.74 -18.20
N SER A 835 28.83 -14.21 -17.12
CA SER A 835 28.59 -15.63 -16.85
C SER A 835 27.75 -16.31 -17.93
N VAL A 836 26.98 -15.56 -18.69
CA VAL A 836 26.24 -16.06 -19.86
C VAL A 836 27.16 -16.62 -20.93
N LEU A 837 28.38 -16.06 -21.08
CA LEU A 837 29.36 -16.56 -22.04
C LEU A 837 29.71 -18.02 -21.80
N LYS A 838 29.87 -18.44 -20.54
CA LYS A 838 30.14 -19.83 -20.17
C LYS A 838 29.12 -20.81 -20.78
N PHE A 839 27.86 -20.37 -20.95
CA PHE A 839 26.78 -21.21 -21.46
C PHE A 839 26.60 -21.13 -22.97
N ILE A 840 26.91 -19.99 -23.60
CA ILE A 840 26.71 -19.83 -25.04
C ILE A 840 28.00 -20.17 -25.81
N SER A 841 29.19 -19.83 -25.31
CA SER A 841 30.46 -20.08 -26.02
C SER A 841 30.97 -21.52 -25.91
N ALA A 842 30.66 -22.24 -24.82
CA ALA A 842 31.17 -23.59 -24.60
C ALA A 842 30.38 -24.69 -25.34
N SER A 843 29.14 -24.42 -25.75
CA SER A 843 28.22 -25.44 -26.26
C SER A 843 27.41 -25.05 -27.48
N ARG A 844 27.45 -23.79 -27.96
CA ARG A 844 26.57 -23.29 -29.03
C ARG A 844 27.36 -22.60 -30.15
N SER A 845 27.56 -23.29 -31.27
CA SER A 845 28.02 -22.64 -32.50
C SER A 845 26.87 -21.91 -33.17
N ILE A 846 27.12 -20.69 -33.64
CA ILE A 846 26.16 -19.97 -34.46
C ILE A 846 25.98 -20.74 -35.78
N PRO A 847 24.74 -20.95 -36.26
CA PRO A 847 24.51 -21.60 -37.55
C PRO A 847 25.21 -20.84 -38.66
N THR A 848 26.16 -21.49 -39.34
CA THR A 848 26.93 -20.90 -40.46
C THR A 848 26.12 -20.87 -41.76
N GLU A 849 25.19 -21.81 -41.93
CA GLU A 849 24.24 -21.86 -43.05
C GLU A 849 22.81 -21.84 -42.53
N ILE A 850 22.02 -20.86 -43.00
CA ILE A 850 20.61 -20.73 -42.63
C ILE A 850 19.76 -21.54 -43.63
N ASN A 851 19.65 -22.84 -43.38
CA ASN A 851 18.93 -23.80 -44.26
C ASN A 851 17.52 -24.17 -43.77
N SER A 852 17.15 -23.81 -42.53
CA SER A 852 15.80 -24.00 -42.01
C SER A 852 15.38 -22.80 -41.16
N ILE A 853 14.19 -22.27 -41.45
CA ILE A 853 13.70 -20.99 -40.93
C ILE A 853 12.28 -21.18 -40.42
N LEU A 854 11.96 -20.49 -39.33
CA LEU A 854 10.60 -20.23 -38.89
C LEU A 854 10.36 -18.73 -38.97
N ALA A 855 9.38 -18.29 -39.75
CA ALA A 855 8.99 -16.89 -39.82
C ALA A 855 7.52 -16.73 -39.41
N ILE A 856 7.27 -15.91 -38.38
CA ILE A 856 5.93 -15.68 -37.83
C ILE A 856 5.63 -14.19 -37.79
N GLY A 857 4.47 -13.79 -38.31
CA GLY A 857 4.04 -12.39 -38.41
C GLY A 857 2.60 -12.19 -37.93
N TYR A 858 2.42 -11.43 -36.86
CA TYR A 858 1.07 -11.08 -36.37
C TYR A 858 0.99 -9.65 -35.84
N SER A 859 -0.01 -8.91 -36.31
CA SER A 859 -0.27 -7.52 -35.92
C SER A 859 -1.74 -7.23 -35.59
N GLY A 860 -2.63 -8.22 -35.71
CA GLY A 860 -4.09 -8.02 -35.66
C GLY A 860 -4.55 -6.93 -36.64
N ASP A 861 -5.58 -6.16 -36.26
CA ASP A 861 -6.13 -5.07 -37.07
C ASP A 861 -5.22 -3.82 -37.18
N LYS A 862 -4.07 -3.81 -36.51
CA LYS A 862 -3.28 -2.58 -36.26
C LYS A 862 -2.11 -2.34 -37.21
N ALA A 863 -1.70 -3.29 -38.07
CA ALA A 863 -0.64 -3.04 -39.06
C ALA A 863 -0.61 -4.04 -40.24
N PRO A 864 -0.87 -3.64 -41.50
CA PRO A 864 -0.74 -4.51 -42.68
C PRO A 864 0.72 -4.94 -43.02
N MET A 865 1.72 -4.31 -42.42
CA MET A 865 3.12 -4.42 -42.86
C MET A 865 3.93 -5.55 -42.19
N THR A 866 3.44 -6.13 -41.09
CA THR A 866 4.06 -7.30 -40.44
C THR A 866 4.07 -8.53 -41.36
N GLU A 867 3.05 -8.67 -42.22
CA GLU A 867 3.03 -9.70 -43.26
C GLU A 867 4.07 -9.42 -44.35
N SER A 868 4.27 -8.15 -44.70
CA SER A 868 5.25 -7.74 -45.72
C SER A 868 6.68 -8.06 -45.27
N GLU A 869 6.98 -7.91 -43.98
CA GLU A 869 8.27 -8.28 -43.41
C GLU A 869 8.51 -9.79 -43.47
N VAL A 870 7.54 -10.59 -43.03
CA VAL A 870 7.65 -12.06 -43.09
C VAL A 870 7.70 -12.57 -44.53
N ASN A 871 6.97 -11.93 -45.45
CA ASN A 871 7.06 -12.22 -46.88
C ASN A 871 8.43 -11.84 -47.46
N MET A 872 9.07 -10.77 -46.98
CA MET A 872 10.43 -10.43 -47.38
C MET A 872 11.43 -11.50 -46.92
N VAL A 873 11.29 -12.03 -45.69
CA VAL A 873 12.10 -13.17 -45.23
C VAL A 873 11.86 -14.38 -46.13
N LYS A 874 10.60 -14.65 -46.47
CA LYS A 874 10.21 -15.72 -47.40
C LYS A 874 10.93 -15.63 -48.74
N THR A 875 10.95 -14.44 -49.34
CA THR A 875 11.63 -14.18 -50.63
C THR A 875 13.16 -14.26 -50.50
N THR A 876 13.73 -13.67 -49.44
CA THR A 876 15.19 -13.59 -49.25
C THR A 876 15.84 -14.97 -49.16
N TYR A 877 15.19 -15.91 -48.46
CA TYR A 877 15.69 -17.27 -48.28
C TYR A 877 15.04 -18.30 -49.20
N ASN A 878 14.15 -17.88 -50.10
CA ASN A 878 13.39 -18.74 -51.01
C ASN A 878 12.69 -19.93 -50.31
N ILE A 879 12.02 -19.65 -49.19
CA ILE A 879 11.32 -20.66 -48.38
C ILE A 879 9.81 -20.68 -48.69
N THR A 880 9.18 -21.85 -48.58
CA THR A 880 7.72 -22.01 -48.79
C THR A 880 7.01 -22.65 -47.61
N SER A 881 7.73 -23.30 -46.70
CA SER A 881 7.22 -23.90 -45.46
C SER A 881 7.65 -23.10 -44.23
N ASN A 882 6.97 -23.30 -43.09
CA ASN A 882 7.25 -22.65 -41.80
C ASN A 882 7.17 -21.10 -41.83
N VAL A 883 6.33 -20.57 -42.71
CA VAL A 883 6.00 -19.14 -42.78
C VAL A 883 4.53 -18.99 -42.40
N PHE A 884 4.26 -18.29 -41.30
CA PHE A 884 2.91 -18.14 -40.75
C PHE A 884 2.60 -16.65 -40.55
N VAL A 885 1.53 -16.18 -41.19
CA VAL A 885 1.09 -14.77 -41.13
C VAL A 885 -0.40 -14.68 -40.81
N GLY A 886 -0.82 -13.55 -40.24
CA GLY A 886 -2.23 -13.32 -39.91
C GLY A 886 -2.76 -14.38 -38.94
N GLU A 887 -3.94 -14.93 -39.21
CA GLU A 887 -4.58 -15.94 -38.34
C GLU A 887 -3.78 -17.26 -38.22
N GLU A 888 -2.83 -17.53 -39.13
CA GLU A 888 -1.97 -18.72 -39.02
C GLU A 888 -0.79 -18.52 -38.05
N ALA A 889 -0.47 -17.28 -37.70
CA ALA A 889 0.63 -16.91 -36.82
C ALA A 889 0.31 -17.19 -35.34
N THR A 890 0.07 -18.47 -35.01
CA THR A 890 -0.43 -18.93 -33.71
C THR A 890 0.69 -19.47 -32.82
N MET A 891 0.45 -19.53 -31.50
CA MET A 891 1.37 -20.19 -30.56
C MET A 891 1.56 -21.68 -30.90
N SER A 892 0.50 -22.38 -31.34
CA SER A 892 0.61 -23.79 -31.73
C SER A 892 1.60 -23.98 -32.88
N ASN A 893 1.51 -23.15 -33.92
CA ASN A 893 2.43 -23.21 -35.06
C ASN A 893 3.85 -22.81 -34.66
N PHE A 894 4.01 -21.85 -33.74
CA PHE A 894 5.32 -21.53 -33.18
C PHE A 894 5.95 -22.74 -32.47
N PHE A 895 5.28 -23.31 -31.46
CA PHE A 895 5.85 -24.41 -30.66
C PHE A 895 6.09 -25.68 -31.46
N LYS A 896 5.26 -25.95 -32.47
CA LYS A 896 5.41 -27.11 -33.35
C LYS A 896 6.67 -27.02 -34.22
N ASN A 897 7.04 -25.82 -34.67
CA ASN A 897 8.06 -25.64 -35.71
C ASN A 897 9.36 -25.00 -35.19
N ALA A 898 9.41 -24.46 -33.97
CA ALA A 898 10.56 -23.72 -33.45
C ALA A 898 11.79 -24.58 -33.09
N LYS A 899 11.64 -25.90 -32.86
CA LYS A 899 12.71 -26.73 -32.30
C LYS A 899 13.89 -27.01 -33.25
N ASP A 900 13.63 -27.11 -34.55
CA ASP A 900 14.58 -27.67 -35.52
C ASP A 900 14.93 -26.69 -36.66
N VAL A 901 15.02 -25.41 -36.30
CA VAL A 901 15.34 -24.31 -37.21
C VAL A 901 16.66 -23.63 -36.87
N ALA A 902 17.35 -23.13 -37.88
CA ALA A 902 18.58 -22.34 -37.72
C ALA A 902 18.27 -20.85 -37.49
N LEU A 903 17.10 -20.38 -37.93
CA LEU A 903 16.65 -19.00 -37.75
C LEU A 903 15.17 -18.97 -37.36
N ILE A 904 14.85 -18.18 -36.33
CA ILE A 904 13.48 -17.84 -35.95
C ILE A 904 13.33 -16.34 -36.14
N HIS A 905 12.42 -15.91 -37.00
CA HIS A 905 12.04 -14.51 -37.19
C HIS A 905 10.61 -14.32 -36.68
N ILE A 906 10.44 -13.43 -35.69
CA ILE A 906 9.13 -13.09 -35.14
C ILE A 906 8.90 -11.60 -35.30
N ALA A 907 7.94 -11.25 -36.16
CA ALA A 907 7.43 -9.90 -36.32
C ALA A 907 6.08 -9.83 -35.58
N ALA A 908 6.07 -9.24 -34.39
CA ALA A 908 4.89 -9.21 -33.53
C ALA A 908 4.90 -8.02 -32.57
N ILE A 909 3.72 -7.59 -32.14
CA ILE A 909 3.63 -6.52 -31.13
C ILE A 909 4.06 -7.07 -29.77
N GLY A 910 5.13 -6.51 -29.21
CA GLY A 910 5.52 -6.73 -27.82
C GLY A 910 4.63 -5.93 -26.89
N VAL A 911 4.01 -6.59 -25.92
CA VAL A 911 3.12 -5.98 -24.93
C VAL A 911 3.74 -6.11 -23.55
N SER A 912 4.05 -4.97 -22.92
CA SER A 912 4.52 -4.91 -21.54
C SER A 912 3.39 -4.62 -20.57
N SER A 913 3.30 -5.41 -19.50
CA SER A 913 2.53 -5.03 -18.32
C SER A 913 3.32 -4.01 -17.49
N GLU A 914 2.67 -2.91 -17.11
CA GLU A 914 3.25 -1.87 -16.24
C GLU A 914 3.46 -2.34 -14.79
N TYR A 915 2.87 -3.47 -14.42
CA TYR A 915 2.82 -3.98 -13.05
C TYR A 915 3.56 -5.32 -12.86
N ASN A 916 3.93 -6.03 -13.94
CA ASN A 916 4.66 -7.31 -13.84
C ASN A 916 5.55 -7.60 -15.07
N PRO A 917 6.89 -7.68 -14.94
CA PRO A 917 7.80 -8.02 -16.03
C PRO A 917 7.65 -9.44 -16.56
N LEU A 918 7.10 -10.37 -15.77
CA LEU A 918 6.77 -11.74 -16.23
C LEU A 918 5.57 -11.76 -17.19
N ASN A 919 4.78 -10.68 -17.24
CA ASN A 919 3.67 -10.49 -18.17
C ASN A 919 4.12 -9.75 -19.45
N TYR A 920 5.40 -9.81 -19.80
CA TYR A 920 5.88 -9.39 -21.10
C TYR A 920 5.65 -10.52 -22.12
N PHE A 921 4.88 -10.24 -23.19
CA PHE A 921 4.54 -11.23 -24.20
C PHE A 921 4.57 -10.65 -25.61
N LEU A 922 4.79 -11.52 -26.59
CA LEU A 922 4.52 -11.22 -28.00
C LEU A 922 3.08 -11.59 -28.30
N GLN A 923 2.34 -10.65 -28.89
CA GLN A 923 1.00 -10.90 -29.37
C GLN A 923 1.05 -11.72 -30.66
N LEU A 924 0.51 -12.93 -30.63
CA LEU A 924 0.28 -13.83 -31.76
C LEU A 924 -1.23 -14.04 -31.97
N ALA A 925 -1.60 -14.71 -33.06
CA ALA A 925 -2.99 -15.07 -33.34
C ALA A 925 -3.53 -16.07 -32.29
N PRO A 926 -4.77 -15.89 -31.80
CA PRO A 926 -5.40 -16.84 -30.90
C PRO A 926 -5.71 -18.16 -31.60
N ASP A 927 -5.62 -19.30 -30.89
CA ASP A 927 -6.00 -20.60 -31.44
C ASP A 927 -6.84 -21.43 -30.47
N SER A 928 -7.37 -22.57 -30.96
CA SER A 928 -8.26 -23.45 -30.21
C SER A 928 -7.62 -24.06 -28.94
N SER A 929 -6.28 -24.12 -28.86
CA SER A 929 -5.53 -24.66 -27.73
C SER A 929 -5.06 -23.58 -26.74
N LYS A 930 -4.77 -22.37 -27.24
CA LYS A 930 -4.18 -21.22 -26.53
C LYS A 930 -4.98 -19.97 -26.91
N LYS A 931 -6.13 -19.78 -26.25
CA LYS A 931 -7.18 -18.80 -26.59
C LYS A 931 -6.73 -17.32 -26.66
N THR A 932 -5.57 -16.95 -26.10
CA THR A 932 -5.11 -15.55 -26.05
C THR A 932 -4.04 -15.21 -27.08
N GLY A 933 -3.31 -16.20 -27.62
CA GLY A 933 -2.16 -15.94 -28.49
C GLY A 933 -0.99 -15.20 -27.81
N HIS A 934 -0.94 -15.13 -26.48
CA HIS A 934 0.14 -14.42 -25.77
C HIS A 934 1.36 -15.33 -25.59
N LEU A 935 2.39 -15.14 -26.40
CA LEU A 935 3.67 -15.84 -26.23
C LEU A 935 4.49 -15.13 -25.14
N SER A 936 4.38 -15.60 -23.90
CA SER A 936 5.02 -14.98 -22.73
C SER A 936 6.47 -15.43 -22.52
N THR A 937 7.22 -14.72 -21.68
CA THR A 937 8.55 -15.16 -21.22
C THR A 937 8.52 -16.55 -20.57
N ALA A 938 7.46 -16.85 -19.81
CA ALA A 938 7.28 -18.16 -19.15
C ALA A 938 7.06 -19.30 -20.15
N ASP A 939 6.30 -19.04 -21.23
CA ASP A 939 6.11 -20.00 -22.31
C ASP A 939 7.45 -20.36 -23.00
N ILE A 940 8.32 -19.37 -23.20
CA ILE A 940 9.62 -19.53 -23.86
C ILE A 940 10.64 -20.23 -22.94
N PHE A 941 10.61 -20.01 -21.62
CA PHE A 941 11.48 -20.76 -20.69
C PHE A 941 11.25 -22.27 -20.75
N GLY A 942 10.06 -22.73 -21.14
CA GLY A 942 9.77 -24.15 -21.33
C GLY A 942 10.18 -24.71 -22.70
N LEU A 943 10.77 -23.88 -23.57
CA LEU A 943 11.18 -24.27 -24.92
C LEU A 943 12.59 -24.86 -24.92
N ASP A 944 12.80 -25.84 -25.79
CA ASP A 944 14.11 -26.42 -26.05
C ASP A 944 14.49 -26.16 -27.51
N LEU A 945 15.44 -25.25 -27.70
CA LEU A 945 16.04 -24.82 -28.96
C LEU A 945 17.46 -25.36 -29.14
N THR A 946 17.88 -26.31 -28.29
CA THR A 946 19.28 -26.79 -28.27
C THR A 946 19.65 -27.68 -29.44
N ALA A 947 18.68 -28.12 -30.26
CA ALA A 947 18.94 -28.98 -31.41
C ALA A 947 19.78 -28.30 -32.51
N LYS A 948 19.53 -27.01 -32.77
CA LYS A 948 20.23 -26.22 -33.80
C LYS A 948 20.77 -24.87 -33.32
N HIS A 949 20.49 -24.48 -32.08
CA HIS A 949 20.89 -23.18 -31.50
C HIS A 949 20.56 -22.00 -32.43
N PRO A 950 19.26 -21.76 -32.73
CA PRO A 950 18.85 -20.77 -33.71
C PRO A 950 19.32 -19.36 -33.37
N ILE A 951 19.48 -18.56 -34.44
CA ILE A 951 19.42 -17.10 -34.36
C ILE A 951 17.94 -16.72 -34.20
N VAL A 952 17.61 -15.87 -33.23
CA VAL A 952 16.25 -15.38 -32.99
C VAL A 952 16.20 -13.89 -33.29
N VAL A 953 15.33 -13.46 -34.19
CA VAL A 953 15.06 -12.07 -34.52
C VAL A 953 13.69 -11.70 -33.96
N LEU A 954 13.67 -10.78 -33.00
CA LEU A 954 12.46 -10.24 -32.40
C LEU A 954 12.24 -8.82 -32.92
N ASN A 955 11.37 -8.67 -33.90
CA ASN A 955 10.97 -7.35 -34.39
C ASN A 955 9.61 -6.97 -33.79
N GLY A 956 9.66 -6.12 -32.76
CA GLY A 956 8.50 -5.75 -31.95
C GLY A 956 8.86 -4.79 -30.81
N CYS A 957 7.92 -3.94 -30.39
CA CYS A 957 8.12 -2.88 -29.40
C CYS A 957 8.68 -3.38 -28.05
N ASP A 958 9.68 -2.69 -27.50
CA ASP A 958 10.22 -2.91 -26.15
C ASP A 958 10.68 -4.36 -25.86
N THR A 959 11.09 -5.11 -26.89
CA THR A 959 11.48 -6.54 -26.80
C THR A 959 12.79 -6.79 -26.06
N GLY A 960 13.62 -5.75 -25.89
CA GLY A 960 14.91 -5.82 -25.20
C GLY A 960 14.93 -5.39 -23.73
N THR A 961 14.02 -4.52 -23.27
CA THR A 961 14.20 -3.76 -22.01
C THR A 961 13.34 -4.21 -20.84
N GLY A 962 12.05 -4.47 -21.07
CA GLY A 962 11.04 -4.62 -20.02
C GLY A 962 10.90 -3.35 -19.16
N LYS A 963 9.69 -2.78 -19.01
CA LYS A 963 9.52 -1.52 -18.25
C LYS A 963 9.95 -1.69 -16.79
N ARG A 964 11.05 -1.03 -16.40
CA ARG A 964 11.72 -1.21 -15.09
C ARG A 964 11.20 -0.36 -13.94
N TYR A 965 10.45 0.70 -14.22
CA TYR A 965 10.36 1.83 -13.28
C TYR A 965 9.02 2.02 -12.55
N GLN A 966 8.01 1.17 -12.77
CA GLN A 966 6.66 1.44 -12.22
C GLN A 966 6.04 0.33 -11.37
N ALA A 967 6.62 -0.87 -11.33
CA ALA A 967 6.03 -2.04 -10.66
C ALA A 967 6.58 -2.36 -9.25
N GLY A 968 7.27 -1.44 -8.57
CA GLY A 968 7.84 -1.74 -7.24
C GLY A 968 8.92 -2.84 -7.25
N ILE A 969 9.48 -3.12 -8.42
CA ILE A 969 10.64 -3.99 -8.58
C ILE A 969 11.85 -3.16 -8.22
N SER A 970 12.63 -3.70 -7.28
CA SER A 970 13.81 -3.09 -6.70
C SER A 970 14.70 -2.45 -7.76
N LYS A 971 15.37 -1.36 -7.38
CA LYS A 971 16.48 -0.83 -8.17
C LYS A 971 17.45 -2.00 -8.33
N GLY A 972 17.63 -2.56 -9.53
CA GLY A 972 18.54 -3.68 -9.78
C GLY A 972 17.89 -5.07 -9.74
N GLY A 973 16.56 -5.17 -9.63
CA GLY A 973 15.86 -6.43 -9.86
C GLY A 973 16.08 -6.94 -11.29
N GLU A 974 16.41 -8.22 -11.41
CA GLU A 974 16.60 -8.86 -12.72
C GLU A 974 15.29 -8.87 -13.50
N VAL A 975 15.21 -8.03 -14.53
CA VAL A 975 14.09 -8.03 -15.46
C VAL A 975 14.19 -9.26 -16.36
N LEU A 976 13.19 -10.12 -16.29
CA LEU A 976 13.03 -11.23 -17.22
C LEU A 976 12.52 -10.64 -18.54
N SER A 977 13.38 -10.58 -19.57
CA SER A 977 13.04 -10.13 -20.92
C SER A 977 12.89 -11.32 -21.86
N LEU A 978 12.19 -11.14 -23.00
CA LEU A 978 12.10 -12.19 -24.03
C LEU A 978 13.48 -12.61 -24.51
N GLN A 979 14.39 -11.66 -24.66
CA GLN A 979 15.78 -11.89 -25.02
C GLN A 979 16.44 -12.91 -24.09
N ARG A 980 16.31 -12.74 -22.78
CA ARG A 980 16.84 -13.69 -21.78
C ARG A 980 16.15 -15.05 -21.85
N ALA A 981 14.84 -15.09 -22.10
CA ALA A 981 14.09 -16.33 -22.22
C ALA A 981 14.53 -17.16 -23.44
N PHE A 982 14.75 -16.53 -24.60
CA PHE A 982 15.25 -17.23 -25.80
C PHE A 982 16.69 -17.72 -25.65
N LEU A 983 17.56 -16.92 -25.02
CA LEU A 983 18.92 -17.36 -24.69
C LEU A 983 18.89 -18.55 -23.74
N PHE A 984 17.99 -18.56 -22.75
CA PHE A 984 17.79 -19.72 -21.90
C PHE A 984 17.35 -20.94 -22.71
N ALA A 985 16.34 -20.78 -23.57
CA ALA A 985 15.74 -21.87 -24.34
C ALA A 985 16.74 -22.56 -25.29
N GLY A 986 17.85 -21.91 -25.65
CA GLY A 986 18.90 -22.54 -26.47
C GLY A 986 19.40 -21.70 -27.63
N ALA A 987 18.87 -20.48 -27.83
CA ALA A 987 19.30 -19.61 -28.92
C ALA A 987 20.81 -19.26 -28.83
N SER A 988 21.47 -19.17 -29.98
CA SER A 988 22.88 -18.73 -30.08
C SER A 988 23.00 -17.20 -30.20
N ALA A 989 21.97 -16.56 -30.76
CA ALA A 989 21.87 -15.12 -30.88
C ALA A 989 20.42 -14.68 -30.74
N VAL A 990 20.19 -13.52 -30.12
CA VAL A 990 18.88 -12.87 -30.07
C VAL A 990 19.04 -11.40 -30.44
N ILE A 991 18.34 -10.99 -31.49
CA ILE A 991 18.20 -9.60 -31.92
C ILE A 991 16.87 -9.09 -31.37
N SER A 992 16.87 -7.92 -30.74
CA SER A 992 15.68 -7.28 -30.16
C SER A 992 15.71 -5.76 -30.39
N THR A 993 14.60 -5.08 -30.07
CA THR A 993 14.50 -3.62 -30.23
C THR A 993 14.15 -2.88 -28.94
N TYR A 994 14.68 -1.66 -28.80
CA TYR A 994 14.35 -0.72 -27.73
C TYR A 994 13.01 0.00 -27.91
N TRP A 995 12.62 0.34 -29.14
CA TRP A 995 11.37 1.04 -29.45
C TRP A 995 10.85 0.66 -30.82
N GLN A 996 9.58 1.00 -31.08
CA GLN A 996 8.95 0.75 -32.38
C GLN A 996 9.48 1.69 -33.46
N ILE A 997 9.78 1.11 -34.61
CA ILE A 997 10.22 1.84 -35.80
C ILE A 997 9.08 1.86 -36.82
N ASN A 998 9.05 2.90 -37.66
CA ASN A 998 8.14 2.96 -38.79
C ASN A 998 8.36 1.78 -39.76
N ASP A 999 7.25 1.21 -40.23
CA ASP A 999 7.20 0.01 -41.07
C ASP A 999 8.13 0.05 -42.30
N ALA A 1000 8.24 1.19 -43.01
CA ALA A 1000 9.07 1.29 -44.21
C ALA A 1000 10.58 1.24 -43.90
N ALA A 1001 10.99 1.82 -42.77
CA ALA A 1001 12.37 1.77 -42.31
C ALA A 1001 12.72 0.37 -41.76
N SER A 1002 11.78 -0.24 -41.02
CA SER A 1002 11.92 -1.61 -40.51
C SER A 1002 12.10 -2.63 -41.64
N ALA A 1003 11.31 -2.52 -42.72
CA ALA A 1003 11.42 -3.41 -43.88
C ALA A 1003 12.77 -3.27 -44.62
N GLU A 1004 13.29 -2.05 -44.78
CA GLU A 1004 14.61 -1.81 -45.37
C GLU A 1004 15.73 -2.38 -44.49
N PHE A 1005 15.66 -2.10 -43.18
CA PHE A 1005 16.59 -2.61 -42.18
C PHE A 1005 16.63 -4.15 -42.21
N MET A 1006 15.49 -4.81 -41.99
CA MET A 1006 15.41 -6.26 -41.93
C MET A 1006 15.75 -6.91 -43.27
N GLY A 1007 15.39 -6.29 -44.39
CA GLY A 1007 15.76 -6.77 -45.72
C GLY A 1007 17.26 -6.81 -45.93
N PHE A 1008 17.98 -5.74 -45.55
CA PHE A 1008 19.43 -5.70 -45.66
C PHE A 1008 20.09 -6.67 -44.66
N PHE A 1009 19.62 -6.68 -43.42
CA PHE A 1009 20.12 -7.58 -42.37
C PHE A 1009 20.01 -9.07 -42.75
N HIS A 1010 18.83 -9.50 -43.23
CA HIS A 1010 18.62 -10.90 -43.63
C HIS A 1010 19.44 -11.30 -44.87
N ARG A 1011 19.71 -10.38 -45.81
CA ARG A 1011 20.62 -10.66 -46.93
C ARG A 1011 22.03 -10.94 -46.42
N LEU A 1012 22.55 -10.13 -45.50
CA LEU A 1012 23.89 -10.35 -44.92
C LEU A 1012 23.95 -11.69 -44.17
N LEU A 1013 22.94 -11.99 -43.36
CA LEU A 1013 22.83 -13.28 -42.68
C LEU A 1013 22.79 -14.46 -43.67
N HIS A 1014 22.04 -14.33 -44.76
CA HIS A 1014 21.98 -15.37 -45.80
C HIS A 1014 23.33 -15.59 -46.50
N SER A 1015 24.13 -14.53 -46.66
CA SER A 1015 25.49 -14.58 -47.18
C SER A 1015 26.53 -15.15 -46.19
N GLY A 1016 26.12 -15.62 -45.01
CA GLY A 1016 27.01 -16.22 -44.01
C GLY A 1016 27.72 -15.21 -43.11
N ILE A 1017 27.36 -13.92 -43.17
CA ILE A 1017 27.94 -12.91 -42.27
C ILE A 1017 27.40 -13.13 -40.86
N HIS A 1018 28.32 -13.07 -39.89
CA HIS A 1018 27.99 -13.24 -38.49
C HIS A 1018 26.93 -12.23 -38.01
N PRO A 1019 25.94 -12.61 -37.18
CA PRO A 1019 24.80 -11.76 -36.84
C PRO A 1019 25.15 -10.38 -36.27
N SER A 1020 26.18 -10.28 -35.44
CA SER A 1020 26.60 -8.99 -34.86
C SER A 1020 27.17 -8.03 -35.90
N PHE A 1021 27.98 -8.54 -36.83
CA PHE A 1021 28.55 -7.77 -37.93
C PHE A 1021 27.47 -7.41 -38.96
N ALA A 1022 26.55 -8.34 -39.24
CA ALA A 1022 25.38 -8.06 -40.06
C ALA A 1022 24.54 -6.91 -39.48
N LEU A 1023 24.36 -6.87 -38.16
CA LEU A 1023 23.66 -5.79 -37.48
C LEU A 1023 24.41 -4.45 -37.63
N GLN A 1024 25.70 -4.43 -37.31
CA GLN A 1024 26.56 -3.24 -37.43
C GLN A 1024 26.53 -2.66 -38.85
N LYS A 1025 26.69 -3.51 -39.88
CA LYS A 1025 26.68 -3.11 -41.29
C LYS A 1025 25.30 -2.63 -41.75
N THR A 1026 24.23 -3.18 -41.19
CA THR A 1026 22.87 -2.68 -41.45
C THR A 1026 22.68 -1.30 -40.84
N GLN A 1027 23.18 -1.06 -39.63
CA GLN A 1027 23.14 0.27 -38.99
C GLN A 1027 23.94 1.30 -39.80
N GLU A 1028 25.12 0.92 -40.31
CA GLU A 1028 25.93 1.73 -41.21
C GLU A 1028 25.20 2.06 -42.53
N HIS A 1029 24.56 1.05 -43.14
CA HIS A 1029 23.74 1.24 -44.34
C HIS A 1029 22.62 2.27 -44.13
N MET A 1030 21.89 2.15 -43.03
CA MET A 1030 20.80 3.07 -42.68
C MET A 1030 21.30 4.47 -42.37
N TYR A 1031 22.43 4.59 -41.67
CA TYR A 1031 23.08 5.87 -41.39
C TYR A 1031 23.49 6.63 -42.66
N HIS A 1032 23.91 5.93 -43.72
CA HIS A 1032 24.24 6.54 -45.00
C HIS A 1032 23.01 6.80 -45.91
N SER A 1033 21.84 6.29 -45.54
CA SER A 1033 20.59 6.55 -46.27
C SER A 1033 20.10 7.97 -46.03
N LYS A 1034 19.89 8.76 -47.09
CA LYS A 1034 19.32 10.11 -47.00
C LYS A 1034 17.95 10.13 -46.30
N LYS A 1035 17.20 9.02 -46.34
CA LYS A 1035 15.87 8.91 -45.76
C LYS A 1035 15.88 8.43 -44.31
N TYR A 1036 16.83 7.57 -43.95
CA TYR A 1036 16.85 6.89 -42.65
C TYR A 1036 18.10 7.14 -41.80
N GLN A 1037 18.88 8.18 -42.13
CA GLN A 1037 20.10 8.56 -41.41
C GLN A 1037 19.91 8.76 -39.91
N HIS A 1038 18.76 9.29 -39.48
CA HIS A 1038 18.50 9.61 -38.07
C HIS A 1038 18.49 8.34 -37.19
N PRO A 1039 19.14 8.34 -36.00
CA PRO A 1039 19.24 7.15 -35.13
C PRO A 1039 17.93 6.48 -34.75
N TYR A 1040 16.84 7.23 -34.71
CA TYR A 1040 15.47 6.71 -34.53
C TYR A 1040 15.20 5.43 -35.35
N TYR A 1041 15.74 5.34 -36.58
CA TYR A 1041 15.47 4.23 -37.50
C TYR A 1041 16.38 2.99 -37.35
N TRP A 1042 17.56 3.12 -36.72
CA TRP A 1042 18.57 2.05 -36.71
C TRP A 1042 19.22 1.77 -35.34
N ALA A 1043 19.21 2.74 -34.43
CA ALA A 1043 19.73 2.59 -33.07
C ALA A 1043 18.94 1.66 -32.13
N PRO A 1044 17.62 1.41 -32.28
CA PRO A 1044 16.93 0.56 -31.32
C PRO A 1044 17.34 -0.91 -31.42
N TYR A 1045 17.88 -1.35 -32.55
CA TYR A 1045 18.28 -2.75 -32.75
C TYR A 1045 19.53 -3.09 -31.95
N ILE A 1046 19.41 -4.11 -31.10
CA ILE A 1046 20.50 -4.65 -30.29
C ILE A 1046 20.62 -6.15 -30.46
N ILE A 1047 21.80 -6.68 -30.16
CA ILE A 1047 22.08 -8.11 -30.22
C ILE A 1047 22.70 -8.62 -28.93
N THR A 1048 22.28 -9.79 -28.48
CA THR A 1048 23.05 -10.67 -27.58
C THR A 1048 23.37 -11.96 -28.32
N SER A 1049 24.63 -12.33 -28.38
CA SER A 1049 25.08 -13.48 -29.18
C SER A 1049 26.35 -14.11 -28.60
N SER A 1050 26.65 -15.36 -28.95
CA SER A 1050 28.01 -15.91 -28.85
C SER A 1050 28.96 -15.24 -29.85
N PHE A 1051 30.25 -15.59 -29.76
CA PHE A 1051 31.28 -15.07 -30.64
C PHE A 1051 31.39 -15.87 -31.93
N GLY A 1052 31.71 -15.17 -33.00
CA GLY A 1052 32.34 -15.71 -34.19
C GLY A 1052 33.32 -14.67 -34.73
N ASN A 1053 34.49 -15.12 -35.17
CA ASN A 1053 35.36 -14.28 -36.00
C ASN A 1053 34.64 -14.03 -37.33
N GLU A 1054 34.95 -12.89 -37.96
CA GLU A 1054 34.55 -12.62 -39.35
C GLU A 1054 35.17 -13.71 -40.24
N GLN A 1055 34.45 -14.81 -40.51
CA GLN A 1055 34.95 -15.93 -41.32
C GLN A 1055 34.98 -15.57 -42.82
N ILE A 1056 34.22 -14.54 -43.22
CA ILE A 1056 34.13 -14.02 -44.59
C ILE A 1056 34.19 -12.50 -44.49
N SER A 1057 35.25 -11.86 -45.00
CA SER A 1057 35.35 -10.40 -44.99
C SER A 1057 34.30 -9.82 -45.93
N TRP A 1058 33.61 -8.76 -45.51
CA TRP A 1058 32.74 -7.99 -46.41
C TRP A 1058 33.47 -7.49 -47.66
N LYS A 1059 34.79 -7.29 -47.62
CA LYS A 1059 35.57 -6.90 -48.81
C LYS A 1059 35.65 -8.00 -49.87
N ASP A 1060 35.40 -9.26 -49.48
CA ASP A 1060 35.46 -10.44 -50.34
C ASP A 1060 34.08 -10.80 -50.95
N LEU A 1061 32.99 -10.16 -50.49
CA LEU A 1061 31.60 -10.30 -50.96
C LEU A 1061 31.15 -9.05 -51.74
#